data_AF-A0A958AW87-F1
#
_entry.id   AF-A0A958AW87-F1
#
_cell.length_a   1.000
_cell.length_b   1.000
_cell.length_c   1.000
_cell.angle_alpha   90.00
_cell.angle_beta   90.00
_cell.angle_gamma   90.00
#
_symmetry.space_group_name_H-M   'P 1'
#
loop_
_entity.id
_entity.type
_entity.pdbx_description
1 polymer ?
#
loop_
_entity_poly.entity_id
_entity_poly.type
_entity_poly.pdbx_seq_one_letter_code
_entity_poly.pdbx_strand_id
1 'polypeptide(L)'
;DLDAVENIARRLQEQAGFALFMSPQVGELNPTWHDSREEAFFLSRTCLFLVGPLGLKKKKRTDTFFQLIRKRLIDDVDFQFIPILLPGSAPSVMEQFPNGLDQLVWVDFRVNLQDNRAFYQLVQQINNVNEETIEIPTDYGNPYRGLSAFGEEDARFFFGRETSTNKLIHTVEQTNFVVVTGPSGSGKSSIVFAGLVPQLRTKREWLITSFRPGSKPFDSLAQAIAPLTQLSDQPLDNPQQIQEVTHLLEQDRTYSIKLIDSIIDKRPSIKSILIIVDQFEELYTLCPYEDIRQNFIDLLLFLINPSLSDHNNKNSLSPAKPPVTILLTLRADFLGKALAYRPLADAIQPGIKLIGAMSPNELALAIEYPAQMLGRNFEKGLVKQILSDVGDEPGRLPLLEFMLTELWERQRGGWLTVEAYQQIGGIEGALTHFADSIYMGLTTEQKQQARRIFTQLVQPGVGMDDTRRIASRVELEADWPLVQQLADSRLVVTDRNTAGDEVVEVVHETLIQHWVRLRKWIGTDRTFRAWQERLRAAIHQWQDTAQDEGGLLRGAPLAEAEEWLAQRKTDLSTVERDFILRSINLWEQQAAQIEADRQHQLRQAQERAEEQTQAANQLRRRAIWLGTALVLLLLAIITAIGFGMSAQSNLQTAQVRATEVAANLATANHLATQERLARSEADANLATSEYRA
;
A
#
# COMPACT_ATOMS: atom_id res chain seq x y z
N ASP A 1 -41.75 44.59 10.37
CA ASP A 1 -40.49 43.83 10.37
C ASP A 1 -40.16 43.24 8.99
N LEU A 2 -40.35 44.00 7.90
CA LEU A 2 -40.07 43.52 6.54
C LEU A 2 -38.57 43.17 6.38
N ASP A 3 -37.70 44.06 6.87
CA ASP A 3 -36.25 43.87 6.85
C ASP A 3 -35.79 42.59 7.58
N ALA A 4 -36.48 42.21 8.65
CA ALA A 4 -36.16 41.00 9.40
C ALA A 4 -36.55 39.73 8.63
N VAL A 5 -37.71 39.76 7.97
CA VAL A 5 -38.20 38.69 7.09
C VAL A 5 -37.26 38.53 5.89
N GLU A 6 -36.90 39.64 5.24
CA GLU A 6 -35.97 39.64 4.11
C GLU A 6 -34.57 39.16 4.49
N ASN A 7 -34.08 39.49 5.69
CA ASN A 7 -32.80 39.00 6.19
C ASN A 7 -32.81 37.47 6.36
N ILE A 8 -33.80 36.92 7.07
CA ILE A 8 -33.91 35.47 7.27
C ILE A 8 -34.09 34.75 5.92
N ALA A 9 -34.92 35.29 5.02
CA ALA A 9 -35.14 34.71 3.70
C ALA A 9 -33.86 34.71 2.85
N ARG A 10 -33.14 35.83 2.82
CA ARG A 10 -31.86 35.94 2.13
C ARG A 10 -30.85 34.95 2.68
N ARG A 11 -30.75 34.81 4.01
CA ARG A 11 -29.87 33.81 4.63
C ARG A 11 -30.26 32.38 4.25
N LEU A 12 -31.55 32.03 4.26
CA LEU A 12 -32.03 30.71 3.84
C LEU A 12 -31.72 30.41 2.36
N GLN A 13 -31.78 31.41 1.47
CA GLN A 13 -31.40 31.28 0.06
C GLN A 13 -29.89 31.20 -0.15
N GLU A 14 -29.14 32.16 0.41
CA GLU A 14 -27.70 32.33 0.16
C GLU A 14 -26.84 31.34 0.95
N GLN A 15 -27.20 31.03 2.20
CA GLN A 15 -26.40 30.20 3.11
C GLN A 15 -26.87 28.75 3.18
N ALA A 16 -28.18 28.49 2.99
CA ALA A 16 -28.75 27.14 3.09
C ALA A 16 -29.34 26.61 1.77
N GLY A 17 -29.41 27.43 0.71
CA GLY A 17 -29.82 26.98 -0.63
C GLY A 17 -31.31 26.67 -0.79
N PHE A 18 -32.19 27.16 0.09
CA PHE A 18 -33.63 26.88 0.01
C PHE A 18 -34.31 27.75 -1.06
N ALA A 19 -35.23 27.13 -1.82
CA ALA A 19 -36.18 27.86 -2.66
C ALA A 19 -37.32 28.40 -1.78
N LEU A 20 -37.51 29.72 -1.81
CA LEU A 20 -38.49 30.40 -0.94
C LEU A 20 -39.55 31.10 -1.77
N PHE A 21 -40.80 30.97 -1.33
CA PHE A 21 -41.89 31.84 -1.76
C PHE A 21 -42.11 32.93 -0.71
N MET A 22 -41.86 34.19 -1.08
CA MET A 22 -42.19 35.35 -0.26
C MET A 22 -43.34 36.12 -0.88
N SER A 23 -44.32 36.51 -0.06
CA SER A 23 -45.44 37.28 -0.58
C SER A 23 -45.10 38.77 -0.66
N PRO A 24 -45.38 39.45 -1.79
CA PRO A 24 -44.90 40.81 -2.05
C PRO A 24 -45.59 41.93 -1.25
N GLN A 25 -46.61 41.65 -0.42
CA GLN A 25 -47.27 42.65 0.44
C GLN A 25 -47.58 42.11 1.84
N VAL A 26 -46.81 42.60 2.81
CA VAL A 26 -47.10 42.49 4.25
C VAL A 26 -48.12 43.59 4.58
N GLY A 27 -49.42 43.27 4.64
CA GLY A 27 -50.38 44.30 5.05
C GLY A 27 -51.86 43.95 5.04
N GLU A 28 -52.35 43.15 4.10
CA GLU A 28 -53.79 42.89 3.99
C GLU A 28 -54.10 41.40 3.80
N LEU A 29 -54.38 40.73 4.92
CA LEU A 29 -55.20 39.51 4.95
C LEU A 29 -56.63 39.91 4.54
N ASN A 30 -56.90 40.08 3.25
CA ASN A 30 -58.22 40.31 2.66
C ASN A 30 -59.02 38.98 2.60
N PRO A 31 -60.37 38.96 2.55
CA PRO A 31 -61.18 37.73 2.56
C PRO A 31 -61.10 36.91 1.26
N THR A 32 -60.37 37.38 0.25
CA THR A 32 -60.08 36.62 -0.97
C THR A 32 -58.60 36.26 -0.96
N TRP A 33 -58.29 35.09 -0.42
CA TRP A 33 -57.02 34.41 -0.73
C TRP A 33 -56.92 34.33 -2.25
N HIS A 34 -55.96 35.04 -2.86
CA HIS A 34 -55.72 34.89 -4.29
C HIS A 34 -55.17 33.47 -4.55
N ASP A 35 -55.68 32.80 -5.58
CA ASP A 35 -55.37 31.41 -5.95
C ASP A 35 -53.87 31.08 -5.87
N SER A 36 -53.00 32.02 -6.25
CA SER A 36 -51.54 31.86 -6.27
C SER A 36 -50.90 31.71 -4.88
N ARG A 37 -51.47 32.30 -3.82
CA ARG A 37 -50.94 32.19 -2.44
C ARG A 37 -51.41 30.91 -1.76
N GLU A 38 -52.65 30.51 -2.04
CA GLU A 38 -53.20 29.24 -1.57
C GLU A 38 -52.47 28.08 -2.23
N GLU A 39 -52.25 28.16 -3.54
CA GLU A 39 -51.45 27.21 -4.31
C GLU A 39 -50.00 27.16 -3.83
N ALA A 40 -49.32 28.30 -3.66
CA ALA A 40 -47.96 28.32 -3.12
C ALA A 40 -47.89 27.73 -1.70
N PHE A 41 -48.89 28.01 -0.85
CA PHE A 41 -49.00 27.36 0.45
C PHE A 41 -49.11 25.84 0.24
N PHE A 42 -50.11 25.35 -0.50
CA PHE A 42 -50.34 23.92 -0.77
C PHE A 42 -49.19 23.19 -1.47
N LEU A 43 -48.34 23.88 -2.21
CA LEU A 43 -47.12 23.31 -2.82
C LEU A 43 -45.89 23.36 -1.90
N SER A 44 -45.94 24.12 -0.81
CA SER A 44 -44.81 24.25 0.13
C SER A 44 -44.81 23.11 1.15
N ARG A 45 -43.63 22.51 1.37
CA ARG A 45 -43.38 21.51 2.42
C ARG A 45 -43.29 22.13 3.81
N THR A 46 -42.75 23.34 3.91
CA THR A 46 -42.53 24.02 5.20
C THR A 46 -43.09 25.44 5.15
N CYS A 47 -43.81 25.82 6.21
CA CYS A 47 -44.35 27.17 6.39
C CYS A 47 -43.67 27.83 7.60
N LEU A 48 -42.95 28.93 7.33
CA LEU A 48 -42.30 29.74 8.37
C LEU A 48 -43.23 30.87 8.80
N PHE A 49 -43.48 30.99 10.10
CA PHE A 49 -44.35 32.03 10.64
C PHE A 49 -43.58 32.97 11.58
N LEU A 50 -43.28 34.16 11.08
CA LEU A 50 -42.41 35.11 11.77
C LEU A 50 -43.23 36.08 12.63
N VAL A 51 -42.86 36.21 13.90
CA VAL A 51 -43.59 36.95 14.92
C VAL A 51 -42.76 38.11 15.44
N GLY A 52 -43.22 39.33 15.17
CA GLY A 52 -42.57 40.57 15.55
C GLY A 52 -42.98 41.15 16.91
N PRO A 53 -42.47 42.35 17.27
CA PRO A 53 -42.76 43.05 18.53
C PRO A 53 -44.25 43.30 18.78
N LEU A 54 -45.03 43.40 17.71
CA LEU A 54 -46.46 43.72 17.74
C LEU A 54 -47.36 42.50 17.98
N GLY A 55 -46.81 41.29 18.02
CA GLY A 55 -47.57 40.05 18.18
C GLY A 55 -48.64 39.84 17.11
N LEU A 56 -49.71 39.11 17.46
CA LEU A 56 -50.80 38.78 16.54
C LEU A 56 -51.85 39.90 16.46
N LYS A 57 -51.70 40.85 15.51
CA LYS A 57 -52.74 41.87 15.26
C LYS A 57 -53.90 41.28 14.43
N LYS A 58 -55.14 41.40 14.93
CA LYS A 58 -56.43 40.96 14.33
C LYS A 58 -56.77 39.46 14.53
N LYS A 59 -56.99 39.05 15.79
CA LYS A 59 -57.37 37.69 16.25
C LYS A 59 -58.27 36.89 15.28
N LYS A 60 -59.39 37.47 14.83
CA LYS A 60 -60.36 36.80 13.96
C LYS A 60 -59.80 36.33 12.60
N ARG A 61 -58.78 37.00 12.04
CA ARG A 61 -58.15 36.64 10.75
C ARG A 61 -57.03 35.62 10.93
N THR A 62 -56.28 35.74 12.03
CA THR A 62 -55.24 34.79 12.39
C THR A 62 -55.85 33.43 12.77
N ASP A 63 -57.03 33.43 13.40
CA ASP A 63 -57.76 32.20 13.74
C ASP A 63 -58.11 31.35 12.51
N THR A 64 -58.55 31.98 11.40
CA THR A 64 -58.84 31.26 10.15
C THR A 64 -57.58 30.65 9.52
N PHE A 65 -56.46 31.38 9.54
CA PHE A 65 -55.19 30.85 9.05
C PHE A 65 -54.70 29.67 9.89
N PHE A 66 -54.75 29.77 11.23
CA PHE A 66 -54.36 28.67 12.10
C PHE A 66 -55.29 27.45 11.99
N GLN A 67 -56.57 27.63 11.69
CA GLN A 67 -57.46 26.50 11.37
C GLN A 67 -56.99 25.75 10.12
N LEU A 68 -56.56 26.48 9.09
CA LEU A 68 -56.05 25.89 7.86
C LEU A 68 -54.69 25.20 8.07
N ILE A 69 -53.79 25.79 8.87
CA ILE A 69 -52.52 25.17 9.28
C ILE A 69 -52.80 23.86 10.04
N ARG A 70 -53.70 23.86 11.04
CA ARG A 70 -54.05 22.65 11.79
C ARG A 70 -54.61 21.56 10.89
N LYS A 71 -55.55 21.93 10.02
CA LYS A 71 -56.12 20.99 9.07
C LYS A 71 -55.01 20.36 8.23
N ARG A 72 -54.06 21.16 7.76
CA ARG A 72 -52.96 20.64 6.96
C ARG A 72 -51.96 19.78 7.74
N LEU A 73 -51.60 20.16 8.96
CA LEU A 73 -50.76 19.33 9.84
C LEU A 73 -51.40 17.96 10.12
N ILE A 74 -52.73 17.86 10.04
CA ILE A 74 -53.47 16.59 10.18
C ILE A 74 -53.52 15.83 8.84
N ASP A 75 -53.75 16.54 7.73
CA ASP A 75 -53.98 15.93 6.41
C ASP A 75 -52.68 15.57 5.66
N ASP A 76 -51.54 16.20 5.99
CA ASP A 76 -50.25 16.08 5.31
C ASP A 76 -49.11 15.86 6.32
N VAL A 77 -48.60 14.62 6.40
CA VAL A 77 -47.59 14.19 7.38
C VAL A 77 -46.21 14.82 7.11
N ASP A 78 -45.95 15.24 5.88
CA ASP A 78 -44.68 15.86 5.48
C ASP A 78 -44.69 17.37 5.64
N PHE A 79 -45.84 17.98 5.93
CA PHE A 79 -45.98 19.41 6.09
C PHE A 79 -45.50 19.88 7.47
N GLN A 80 -44.61 20.88 7.47
CA GLN A 80 -44.07 21.48 8.68
C GLN A 80 -44.53 22.92 8.87
N PHE A 81 -44.75 23.30 10.13
CA PHE A 81 -45.03 24.67 10.52
C PHE A 81 -44.06 25.11 11.62
N ILE A 82 -43.22 26.11 11.31
CA ILE A 82 -42.13 26.57 12.19
C ILE A 82 -42.40 28.01 12.63
N PRO A 83 -42.72 28.25 13.90
CA PRO A 83 -42.87 29.60 14.44
C PRO A 83 -41.52 30.21 14.81
N ILE A 84 -41.29 31.47 14.42
CA ILE A 84 -40.02 32.18 14.59
C ILE A 84 -40.25 33.49 15.36
N LEU A 85 -39.52 33.69 16.45
CA LEU A 85 -39.54 34.95 17.22
C LEU A 85 -38.50 35.92 16.69
N LEU A 86 -38.93 37.12 16.30
CA LEU A 86 -38.06 38.19 15.83
C LEU A 86 -37.60 39.11 16.99
N PRO A 87 -36.54 39.90 16.80
CA PRO A 87 -36.11 40.91 17.78
C PRO A 87 -37.25 41.79 18.27
N GLY A 88 -37.32 41.96 19.59
CA GLY A 88 -38.34 42.78 20.25
C GLY A 88 -39.70 42.10 20.47
N SER A 89 -39.89 40.84 20.07
CA SER A 89 -41.09 40.07 20.41
C SER A 89 -41.14 39.74 21.92
N ALA A 90 -42.32 39.91 22.53
CA ALA A 90 -42.53 39.62 23.95
C ALA A 90 -42.68 38.12 24.21
N PRO A 91 -42.18 37.57 25.34
CA PRO A 91 -42.37 36.15 25.68
C PRO A 91 -43.85 35.72 25.72
N SER A 92 -44.74 36.62 26.13
CA SER A 92 -46.19 36.39 26.23
C SER A 92 -46.89 36.23 24.88
N VAL A 93 -46.20 36.40 23.75
CA VAL A 93 -46.80 36.18 22.43
C VAL A 93 -47.08 34.70 22.16
N MET A 94 -46.33 33.78 22.78
CA MET A 94 -46.59 32.34 22.68
C MET A 94 -47.99 31.97 23.22
N GLU A 95 -48.45 32.65 24.26
CA GLU A 95 -49.79 32.47 24.86
C GLU A 95 -50.94 32.95 23.95
N GLN A 96 -50.63 33.70 22.88
CA GLN A 96 -51.62 34.19 21.93
C GLN A 96 -51.91 33.16 20.82
N PHE A 97 -51.13 32.09 20.71
CA PHE A 97 -51.34 31.02 19.73
C PHE A 97 -52.42 30.05 20.21
N PRO A 98 -53.26 29.53 19.30
CA PRO A 98 -54.36 28.66 19.71
C PRO A 98 -53.84 27.26 20.11
N ASN A 99 -54.45 26.66 21.15
CA ASN A 99 -54.08 25.37 21.78
C ASN A 99 -53.75 24.23 20.81
N GLY A 100 -52.55 23.66 20.88
CA GLY A 100 -52.03 22.63 19.99
C GLY A 100 -50.97 23.14 19.00
N LEU A 101 -50.85 24.46 18.80
CA LEU A 101 -49.73 25.09 18.09
C LEU A 101 -48.71 25.73 19.05
N ASP A 102 -49.07 25.88 20.33
CA ASP A 102 -48.18 26.30 21.42
C ASP A 102 -47.13 25.23 21.76
N GLN A 103 -47.39 23.96 21.45
CA GLN A 103 -46.47 22.83 21.65
C GLN A 103 -45.40 22.69 20.55
N LEU A 104 -45.45 23.53 19.52
CA LEU A 104 -44.46 23.52 18.45
C LEU A 104 -43.11 24.04 18.94
N VAL A 105 -42.04 23.59 18.30
CA VAL A 105 -40.70 24.07 18.65
C VAL A 105 -40.43 25.39 17.95
N TRP A 106 -40.07 26.39 18.75
CA TRP A 106 -39.87 27.76 18.31
C TRP A 106 -38.41 28.02 17.98
N VAL A 107 -38.18 28.76 16.89
CA VAL A 107 -36.86 29.33 16.62
C VAL A 107 -36.80 30.75 17.17
N ASP A 108 -35.79 31.06 17.98
CA ASP A 108 -35.70 32.31 18.71
C ASP A 108 -34.58 33.23 18.20
N PHE A 109 -34.94 34.26 17.43
CA PHE A 109 -34.03 35.33 16.99
C PHE A 109 -34.18 36.61 17.83
N ARG A 110 -34.80 36.57 19.03
CA ARG A 110 -35.03 37.79 19.83
C ARG A 110 -33.77 38.55 20.19
N VAL A 111 -32.66 37.85 20.33
CA VAL A 111 -31.35 38.43 20.64
C VAL A 111 -30.82 39.23 19.44
N ASN A 112 -30.91 38.66 18.24
CA ASN A 112 -30.17 39.12 17.07
C ASN A 112 -30.61 38.34 15.79
N LEU A 113 -30.83 39.00 14.65
CA LEU A 113 -31.14 38.33 13.36
C LEU A 113 -29.94 37.60 12.73
N GLN A 114 -28.72 37.96 13.12
CA GLN A 114 -27.47 37.27 12.80
C GLN A 114 -27.17 36.16 13.81
N ASP A 115 -28.12 35.78 14.68
CA ASP A 115 -27.94 34.63 15.55
C ASP A 115 -27.85 33.37 14.69
N ASN A 116 -26.66 32.79 14.65
CA ASN A 116 -26.32 31.63 13.86
C ASN A 116 -26.87 30.33 14.46
N ARG A 117 -27.09 30.28 15.78
CA ARG A 117 -27.70 29.12 16.45
C ARG A 117 -29.18 29.02 16.09
N ALA A 118 -29.89 30.13 16.23
CA ALA A 118 -31.30 30.21 15.83
C ALA A 118 -31.46 29.90 14.33
N PHE A 119 -30.57 30.42 13.48
CA PHE A 119 -30.58 30.11 12.06
C PHE A 119 -30.30 28.63 11.76
N TYR A 120 -29.36 28.00 12.46
CA TYR A 120 -29.09 26.59 12.27
C TYR A 120 -30.22 25.69 12.78
N GLN A 121 -30.81 26.01 13.94
CA GLN A 121 -32.03 25.35 14.43
C GLN A 121 -33.14 25.42 13.39
N LEU A 122 -33.34 26.59 12.77
CA LEU A 122 -34.28 26.76 11.67
C LEU A 122 -33.96 25.83 10.49
N VAL A 123 -32.70 25.77 10.05
CA VAL A 123 -32.29 24.90 8.93
C VAL A 123 -32.48 23.42 9.26
N GLN A 124 -32.14 22.98 10.49
CA GLN A 124 -32.33 21.60 10.95
C GLN A 124 -33.81 21.22 11.01
N GLN A 125 -34.66 22.10 11.56
CA GLN A 125 -36.10 21.89 11.60
C GLN A 125 -36.69 21.77 10.19
N ILE A 126 -36.31 22.67 9.26
CA ILE A 126 -36.73 22.60 7.85
C ILE A 126 -36.31 21.26 7.20
N ASN A 127 -35.13 20.73 7.55
CA ASN A 127 -34.63 19.46 7.03
C ASN A 127 -35.19 18.21 7.75
N ASN A 128 -36.11 18.39 8.70
CA ASN A 128 -36.78 17.32 9.42
C ASN A 128 -35.81 16.40 10.20
N VAL A 129 -34.76 16.97 10.77
CA VAL A 129 -33.94 16.28 11.77
C VAL A 129 -34.76 16.28 13.06
N ASN A 130 -35.39 15.15 13.40
CA ASN A 130 -36.21 15.01 14.61
C ASN A 130 -35.45 15.53 15.83
N GLU A 131 -36.03 16.52 16.50
CA GLU A 131 -35.61 17.00 17.81
C GLU A 131 -35.99 15.96 18.86
N GLU A 132 -35.12 14.97 19.07
CA GLU A 132 -34.73 14.76 20.45
C GLU A 132 -34.01 16.04 20.85
N THR A 133 -34.53 16.72 21.86
CA THR A 133 -33.90 17.88 22.47
C THR A 133 -32.45 17.49 22.73
N ILE A 134 -31.53 18.03 21.92
CA ILE A 134 -30.11 17.85 22.16
C ILE A 134 -29.88 18.67 23.44
N GLU A 135 -30.08 18.04 24.60
CA GLU A 135 -29.33 18.43 25.80
C GLU A 135 -27.90 18.52 25.29
N ILE A 136 -27.35 19.73 25.19
CA ILE A 136 -25.93 19.91 24.91
C ILE A 136 -25.26 19.42 26.19
N PRO A 137 -24.81 18.16 26.27
CA PRO A 137 -24.08 17.68 27.41
C PRO A 137 -22.84 18.58 27.45
N THR A 138 -22.61 19.21 28.59
CA THR A 138 -21.48 20.12 28.80
C THR A 138 -20.12 19.42 28.74
N ASP A 139 -20.09 18.14 28.34
CA ASP A 139 -18.96 17.21 28.40
C ASP A 139 -18.72 16.47 27.05
N TYR A 140 -19.01 17.10 25.90
CA TYR A 140 -18.73 16.51 24.58
C TYR A 140 -17.24 16.53 24.16
N GLY A 141 -16.34 16.99 25.02
CA GLY A 141 -14.92 17.10 24.70
C GLY A 141 -14.63 18.10 23.57
N ASN A 142 -13.60 17.81 22.78
CA ASN A 142 -13.14 18.66 21.68
C ASN A 142 -13.97 18.39 20.41
N PRO A 143 -14.59 19.40 19.78
CA PRO A 143 -15.45 19.19 18.61
C PRO A 143 -14.64 19.01 17.31
N TYR A 144 -13.34 19.31 17.33
CA TYR A 144 -12.43 19.13 16.18
C TYR A 144 -11.74 17.77 16.26
N ARG A 145 -11.55 17.13 15.10
CA ARG A 145 -11.13 15.71 15.01
C ARG A 145 -9.64 15.53 14.75
N GLY A 146 -8.90 16.62 14.69
CA GLY A 146 -7.45 16.60 14.49
C GLY A 146 -7.09 16.01 13.13
N LEU A 147 -6.33 14.91 13.13
CA LEU A 147 -5.94 14.22 11.91
C LEU A 147 -6.90 13.07 11.52
N SER A 148 -7.90 12.80 12.35
CA SER A 148 -8.95 11.82 12.06
C SER A 148 -10.01 12.42 11.14
N ALA A 149 -10.58 11.59 10.27
CA ALA A 149 -11.76 11.99 9.51
C ALA A 149 -12.99 12.05 10.44
N PHE A 150 -13.91 13.00 10.19
CA PHE A 150 -15.24 12.98 10.82
C PHE A 150 -15.98 11.68 10.47
N GLY A 151 -16.46 10.98 11.51
CA GLY A 151 -17.30 9.79 11.42
C GLY A 151 -18.79 10.12 11.48
N GLU A 152 -19.62 9.06 11.54
CA GLU A 152 -21.08 9.19 11.65
C GLU A 152 -21.49 9.86 12.97
N GLU A 153 -20.80 9.52 14.05
CA GLU A 153 -20.97 10.07 15.39
C GLU A 153 -20.67 11.58 15.49
N ASP A 154 -19.82 12.07 14.58
CA ASP A 154 -19.34 13.45 14.55
C ASP A 154 -20.24 14.37 13.71
N ALA A 155 -21.31 13.84 13.09
CA ALA A 155 -22.20 14.59 12.18
C ALA A 155 -22.70 15.94 12.72
N ARG A 156 -22.94 16.02 14.04
CA ARG A 156 -23.40 17.26 14.71
C ARG A 156 -22.37 18.39 14.68
N PHE A 157 -21.10 18.06 14.44
CA PHE A 157 -19.97 18.99 14.35
C PHE A 157 -19.46 19.15 12.91
N PHE A 158 -20.10 18.50 11.93
CA PHE A 158 -19.70 18.55 10.53
C PHE A 158 -20.44 19.66 9.76
N PHE A 159 -19.78 20.81 9.60
CA PHE A 159 -20.34 22.01 8.96
C PHE A 159 -19.61 22.42 7.68
N GLY A 160 -20.26 23.24 6.86
CA GLY A 160 -19.65 23.85 5.67
C GLY A 160 -19.62 22.95 4.43
N ARG A 161 -20.19 21.74 4.49
CA ARG A 161 -20.28 20.82 3.34
C ARG A 161 -21.71 20.47 2.95
N GLU A 162 -22.69 21.21 3.44
CA GLU A 162 -24.13 20.95 3.27
C GLU A 162 -24.51 20.82 1.80
N THR A 163 -24.05 21.76 0.95
CA THR A 163 -24.33 21.75 -0.50
C THR A 163 -23.76 20.50 -1.18
N SER A 164 -22.52 20.13 -0.87
CA SER A 164 -21.87 18.95 -1.44
C SER A 164 -22.53 17.65 -0.95
N THR A 165 -22.90 17.59 0.33
CA THR A 165 -23.58 16.46 0.94
C THR A 165 -24.95 16.23 0.30
N ASN A 166 -25.75 17.30 0.12
CA ASN A 166 -27.07 17.20 -0.51
C ASN A 166 -26.98 16.72 -1.96
N LYS A 167 -25.98 17.20 -2.72
CA LYS A 167 -25.73 16.72 -4.09
C LYS A 167 -25.32 15.25 -4.11
N LEU A 168 -24.54 14.80 -3.11
CA LEU A 168 -24.12 13.41 -3.00
C LEU A 168 -25.30 12.49 -2.68
N ILE A 169 -26.16 12.86 -1.71
CA ILE A 169 -27.39 12.13 -1.37
C ILE A 169 -28.25 11.93 -2.61
N HIS A 170 -28.54 13.02 -3.33
CA HIS A 170 -29.37 12.95 -4.54
C HIS A 170 -28.80 11.98 -5.59
N THR A 171 -27.48 11.86 -5.67
CA THR A 171 -26.82 10.98 -6.67
C THR A 171 -26.84 9.53 -6.23
N VAL A 172 -26.63 9.27 -4.95
CA VAL A 172 -26.75 7.92 -4.37
C VAL A 172 -28.19 7.39 -4.51
N GLU A 173 -29.19 8.27 -4.45
CA GLU A 173 -30.60 7.88 -4.66
C GLU A 173 -30.97 7.63 -6.13
N GLN A 174 -30.20 8.16 -7.08
CA GLN A 174 -30.51 8.09 -8.51
C GLN A 174 -29.65 7.10 -9.29
N THR A 175 -28.51 6.70 -8.74
CA THR A 175 -27.52 5.89 -9.44
C THR A 175 -26.99 4.79 -8.54
N ASN A 176 -26.71 3.62 -9.12
CA ASN A 176 -26.22 2.47 -8.38
C ASN A 176 -24.68 2.44 -8.29
N PHE A 177 -23.98 3.41 -8.88
CA PHE A 177 -22.53 3.51 -8.83
C PHE A 177 -22.09 4.97 -8.74
N VAL A 178 -21.48 5.33 -7.61
CA VAL A 178 -21.09 6.71 -7.27
C VAL A 178 -19.60 6.74 -6.98
N VAL A 179 -18.90 7.75 -7.49
CA VAL A 179 -17.48 7.96 -7.16
C VAL A 179 -17.28 9.36 -6.62
N VAL A 180 -16.83 9.45 -5.37
CA VAL A 180 -16.44 10.70 -4.72
C VAL A 180 -14.94 10.87 -4.89
N THR A 181 -14.52 11.85 -5.69
CA THR A 181 -13.12 12.06 -6.03
C THR A 181 -12.65 13.49 -5.81
N GLY A 182 -11.37 13.63 -5.46
CA GLY A 182 -10.75 14.90 -5.08
C GLY A 182 -9.35 14.68 -4.50
N PRO A 183 -8.59 15.77 -4.30
CA PRO A 183 -7.23 15.72 -3.73
C PRO A 183 -7.16 14.99 -2.37
N SER A 184 -5.96 14.54 -1.97
CA SER A 184 -5.76 14.02 -0.61
C SER A 184 -6.13 15.10 0.42
N GLY A 185 -6.74 14.72 1.53
CA GLY A 185 -7.18 15.67 2.57
C GLY A 185 -8.34 16.62 2.19
N SER A 186 -9.06 16.43 1.07
CA SER A 186 -10.19 17.30 0.71
C SER A 186 -11.50 17.04 1.49
N GLY A 187 -11.51 16.04 2.37
CA GLY A 187 -12.68 15.65 3.18
C GLY A 187 -13.61 14.61 2.53
N LYS A 188 -13.11 13.79 1.58
CA LYS A 188 -13.89 12.73 0.88
C LYS A 188 -14.51 11.73 1.86
N SER A 189 -13.74 11.20 2.81
CA SER A 189 -14.27 10.25 3.79
C SER A 189 -15.24 10.95 4.74
N SER A 190 -14.93 12.18 5.20
CA SER A 190 -15.81 12.94 6.09
C SER A 190 -17.15 13.30 5.47
N ILE A 191 -17.21 13.69 4.19
CA ILE A 191 -18.49 13.97 3.52
C ILE A 191 -19.34 12.70 3.38
N VAL A 192 -18.71 11.54 3.19
CA VAL A 192 -19.40 10.25 3.14
C VAL A 192 -19.91 9.85 4.52
N PHE A 193 -19.05 9.78 5.52
CA PHE A 193 -19.40 9.22 6.83
C PHE A 193 -20.12 10.20 7.76
N ALA A 194 -19.77 11.49 7.76
CA ALA A 194 -20.41 12.50 8.62
C ALA A 194 -21.52 13.28 7.89
N GLY A 195 -21.46 13.33 6.56
CA GLY A 195 -22.47 14.00 5.73
C GLY A 195 -23.58 13.08 5.25
N LEU A 196 -23.23 12.09 4.41
CA LEU A 196 -24.17 11.23 3.68
C LEU A 196 -24.80 10.16 4.58
N VAL A 197 -23.98 9.36 5.28
CA VAL A 197 -24.44 8.18 6.02
C VAL A 197 -25.53 8.50 7.07
N PRO A 198 -25.37 9.50 7.95
CA PRO A 198 -26.38 9.87 8.95
C PRO A 198 -27.73 10.18 8.32
N GLN A 199 -27.74 10.91 7.19
CA GLN A 199 -28.96 11.33 6.49
C GLN A 199 -29.66 10.17 5.76
N LEU A 200 -28.91 9.15 5.34
CA LEU A 200 -29.52 7.94 4.78
C LEU A 200 -30.07 7.02 5.88
N ARG A 201 -29.41 6.95 7.04
CA ARG A 201 -29.89 6.14 8.17
C ARG A 201 -31.19 6.66 8.77
N THR A 202 -31.45 7.97 8.75
CA THR A 202 -32.75 8.51 9.18
C THR A 202 -33.92 7.95 8.37
N LYS A 203 -33.67 7.56 7.11
CA LYS A 203 -34.69 6.98 6.21
C LYS A 203 -35.02 5.52 6.54
N ARG A 204 -34.36 4.86 7.52
CA ARG A 204 -34.56 3.47 8.05
C ARG A 204 -34.67 2.32 7.03
N GLU A 205 -34.71 2.61 5.74
CA GLU A 205 -34.86 1.69 4.61
C GLU A 205 -33.52 1.41 3.91
N TRP A 206 -32.45 2.11 4.33
CA TRP A 206 -31.10 1.94 3.82
C TRP A 206 -30.28 1.03 4.73
N LEU A 207 -29.70 -0.02 4.16
CA LEU A 207 -28.67 -0.83 4.82
C LEU A 207 -27.30 -0.35 4.33
N ILE A 208 -26.43 0.06 5.24
CA ILE A 208 -25.14 0.67 4.91
C ILE A 208 -24.01 -0.14 5.52
N THR A 209 -23.01 -0.47 4.71
CA THR A 209 -21.73 -1.05 5.17
C THR A 209 -20.56 -0.40 4.45
N SER A 210 -19.37 -0.47 5.04
CA SER A 210 -18.17 0.15 4.50
C SER A 210 -16.93 -0.68 4.76
N PHE A 211 -15.95 -0.60 3.86
CA PHE A 211 -14.62 -1.17 4.04
C PHE A 211 -13.56 -0.41 3.25
N ARG A 212 -12.29 -0.74 3.50
CA ARG A 212 -11.15 -0.33 2.68
C ARG A 212 -10.55 -1.55 1.95
N PRO A 213 -10.22 -1.45 0.65
CA PRO A 213 -9.73 -2.61 -0.10
C PRO A 213 -8.46 -3.25 0.47
N GLY A 214 -7.48 -2.46 0.92
CA GLY A 214 -6.19 -3.00 1.36
C GLY A 214 -5.49 -3.86 0.29
N SER A 215 -4.63 -4.78 0.74
CA SER A 215 -3.91 -5.73 -0.12
C SER A 215 -4.74 -6.96 -0.52
N LYS A 216 -5.81 -7.26 0.24
CA LYS A 216 -6.71 -8.42 0.06
C LYS A 216 -8.17 -7.94 -0.04
N PRO A 217 -8.59 -7.41 -1.19
CA PRO A 217 -9.88 -6.72 -1.31
C PRO A 217 -11.10 -7.63 -1.12
N PHE A 218 -11.01 -8.92 -1.46
CA PHE A 218 -12.07 -9.89 -1.23
C PHE A 218 -12.27 -10.18 0.26
N ASP A 219 -11.20 -10.30 1.05
CA ASP A 219 -11.28 -10.45 2.51
C ASP A 219 -11.99 -9.25 3.14
N SER A 220 -11.59 -8.03 2.77
CA SER A 220 -12.17 -6.80 3.32
C SER A 220 -13.68 -6.68 3.00
N LEU A 221 -14.09 -7.07 1.78
CA LEU A 221 -15.51 -7.13 1.40
C LEU A 221 -16.27 -8.20 2.20
N ALA A 222 -15.70 -9.40 2.35
CA ALA A 222 -16.30 -10.49 3.10
C ALA A 222 -16.53 -10.08 4.56
N GLN A 223 -15.56 -9.41 5.18
CA GLN A 223 -15.67 -8.89 6.55
C GLN A 223 -16.76 -7.84 6.72
N ALA A 224 -16.96 -6.98 5.72
CA ALA A 224 -17.99 -5.95 5.76
C ALA A 224 -19.41 -6.48 5.53
N ILE A 225 -19.54 -7.57 4.76
CA ILE A 225 -20.84 -8.17 4.40
C ILE A 225 -21.26 -9.27 5.36
N ALA A 226 -20.32 -10.09 5.88
CA ALA A 226 -20.65 -11.24 6.72
C ALA A 226 -21.53 -10.88 7.95
N PRO A 227 -21.27 -9.79 8.70
CA PRO A 227 -22.13 -9.37 9.82
C PRO A 227 -23.56 -9.03 9.38
N LEU A 228 -23.74 -8.56 8.14
CA LEU A 228 -25.06 -8.26 7.61
C LEU A 228 -25.89 -9.53 7.36
N THR A 229 -25.25 -10.68 7.16
CA THR A 229 -25.96 -11.93 6.88
C THR A 229 -26.57 -12.57 8.14
N GLN A 230 -26.24 -12.12 9.35
CA GLN A 230 -26.71 -12.73 10.61
C GLN A 230 -27.64 -11.79 11.39
N LEU A 231 -28.57 -12.36 12.18
CA LEU A 231 -29.54 -11.64 13.03
C LEU A 231 -28.98 -11.32 14.44
N SER A 232 -27.68 -11.53 14.68
CA SER A 232 -27.06 -11.47 16.01
C SER A 232 -26.14 -10.25 16.16
N ASP A 233 -26.28 -9.52 17.27
CA ASP A 233 -25.44 -8.38 17.68
C ASP A 233 -24.03 -8.79 18.18
N GLN A 234 -23.56 -10.00 17.85
CA GLN A 234 -22.21 -10.45 18.19
C GLN A 234 -21.27 -10.25 16.99
N PRO A 235 -20.13 -9.55 17.15
CA PRO A 235 -19.15 -9.43 16.09
C PRO A 235 -18.62 -10.80 15.69
N LEU A 236 -18.54 -11.04 14.38
CA LEU A 236 -17.95 -12.24 13.82
C LEU A 236 -16.43 -12.15 13.93
N ASP A 237 -15.91 -12.61 15.06
CA ASP A 237 -14.48 -12.93 15.20
C ASP A 237 -14.15 -14.34 14.68
N ASN A 238 -15.06 -15.04 13.99
CA ASN A 238 -14.78 -16.39 13.46
C ASN A 238 -14.02 -16.29 12.12
N PRO A 239 -12.70 -16.49 12.10
CA PRO A 239 -11.88 -16.26 10.91
C PRO A 239 -12.17 -17.30 9.82
N GLN A 240 -12.68 -18.48 10.20
CA GLN A 240 -12.98 -19.57 9.28
C GLN A 240 -14.17 -19.24 8.36
N GLN A 241 -15.20 -18.57 8.89
CA GLN A 241 -16.36 -18.17 8.08
C GLN A 241 -16.01 -17.06 7.10
N ILE A 242 -15.17 -16.09 7.52
CA ILE A 242 -14.69 -15.02 6.65
C ILE A 242 -13.88 -15.64 5.50
N GLN A 243 -12.95 -16.56 5.79
CA GLN A 243 -12.17 -17.25 4.77
C GLN A 243 -13.03 -18.06 3.79
N GLU A 244 -14.08 -18.73 4.26
CA GLU A 244 -15.01 -19.46 3.39
C GLU A 244 -15.75 -18.49 2.45
N VAL A 245 -16.26 -17.37 2.97
CA VAL A 245 -16.94 -16.34 2.16
C VAL A 245 -15.97 -15.70 1.16
N THR A 246 -14.74 -15.36 1.57
CA THR A 246 -13.70 -14.86 0.66
C THR A 246 -13.49 -15.83 -0.50
N HIS A 247 -13.19 -17.09 -0.19
CA HIS A 247 -12.88 -18.09 -1.20
C HIS A 247 -14.04 -18.28 -2.19
N LEU A 248 -15.28 -18.23 -1.73
CA LEU A 248 -16.46 -18.31 -2.59
C LEU A 248 -16.64 -17.06 -3.47
N LEU A 249 -16.38 -15.86 -2.94
CA LEU A 249 -16.42 -14.62 -3.71
C LEU A 249 -15.34 -14.53 -4.78
N GLU A 250 -14.15 -15.08 -4.50
CA GLU A 250 -13.04 -15.15 -5.46
C GLU A 250 -13.31 -16.13 -6.59
N GLN A 251 -13.89 -17.30 -6.30
CA GLN A 251 -14.14 -18.35 -7.28
C GLN A 251 -15.41 -18.15 -8.09
N ASP A 252 -16.47 -17.66 -7.46
CA ASP A 252 -17.79 -17.53 -8.08
C ASP A 252 -18.44 -16.21 -7.68
N ARG A 253 -18.31 -15.21 -8.56
CA ARG A 253 -18.98 -13.91 -8.38
C ARG A 253 -20.49 -14.01 -8.22
N THR A 254 -21.16 -15.09 -8.68
CA THR A 254 -22.61 -15.28 -8.48
C THR A 254 -22.97 -15.55 -7.02
N TYR A 255 -22.01 -15.99 -6.20
CA TYR A 255 -22.18 -16.12 -4.77
C TYR A 255 -22.51 -14.79 -4.09
N SER A 256 -22.00 -13.67 -4.63
CA SER A 256 -22.34 -12.33 -4.12
C SER A 256 -23.85 -12.02 -4.17
N ILE A 257 -24.55 -12.50 -5.20
CA ILE A 257 -26.02 -12.38 -5.29
C ILE A 257 -26.69 -13.19 -4.18
N LYS A 258 -26.22 -14.42 -3.92
CA LYS A 258 -26.77 -15.27 -2.86
C LYS A 258 -26.61 -14.63 -1.48
N LEU A 259 -25.49 -13.95 -1.23
CA LEU A 259 -25.27 -13.20 0.01
C LEU A 259 -26.24 -12.02 0.14
N ILE A 260 -26.37 -11.21 -0.90
CA ILE A 260 -27.29 -10.07 -0.92
C ILE A 260 -28.75 -10.55 -0.76
N ASP A 261 -29.14 -11.62 -1.44
CA ASP A 261 -30.46 -12.23 -1.30
C ASP A 261 -30.72 -12.69 0.15
N SER A 262 -29.73 -13.35 0.77
CA SER A 262 -29.84 -13.74 2.18
C SER A 262 -30.01 -12.55 3.13
N ILE A 263 -29.35 -11.42 2.83
CA ILE A 263 -29.47 -10.19 3.61
C ILE A 263 -30.88 -9.59 3.46
N ILE A 264 -31.39 -9.52 2.23
CA ILE A 264 -32.72 -8.99 1.92
C ILE A 264 -33.81 -9.85 2.57
N ASP A 265 -33.71 -11.18 2.45
CA ASP A 265 -34.66 -12.13 3.03
C ASP A 265 -34.75 -12.01 4.56
N LYS A 266 -33.62 -11.73 5.22
CA LYS A 266 -33.56 -11.52 6.67
C LYS A 266 -33.99 -10.11 7.11
N ARG A 267 -33.97 -9.13 6.21
CA ARG A 267 -34.32 -7.73 6.50
C ARG A 267 -35.31 -7.17 5.46
N PRO A 268 -36.57 -7.62 5.46
CA PRO A 268 -37.56 -7.23 4.45
C PRO A 268 -37.96 -5.74 4.49
N SER A 269 -37.61 -5.01 5.55
CA SER A 269 -37.81 -3.55 5.64
C SER A 269 -36.79 -2.73 4.85
N ILE A 270 -35.68 -3.34 4.42
CA ILE A 270 -34.64 -2.67 3.66
C ILE A 270 -35.09 -2.54 2.21
N LYS A 271 -35.06 -1.31 1.71
CA LYS A 271 -35.39 -0.98 0.31
C LYS A 271 -34.16 -0.60 -0.51
N SER A 272 -33.00 -0.36 0.09
CA SER A 272 -31.76 -0.08 -0.63
C SER A 272 -30.53 -0.49 0.18
N ILE A 273 -29.49 -0.96 -0.49
CA ILE A 273 -28.21 -1.33 0.14
C ILE A 273 -27.12 -0.41 -0.40
N LEU A 274 -26.35 0.22 0.48
CA LEU A 274 -25.19 1.04 0.15
C LEU A 274 -23.92 0.35 0.65
N ILE A 275 -23.00 0.05 -0.27
CA ILE A 275 -21.66 -0.46 0.04
C ILE A 275 -20.65 0.64 -0.27
N ILE A 276 -19.98 1.12 0.77
CA ILE A 276 -18.97 2.17 0.69
C ILE A 276 -17.59 1.51 0.63
N VAL A 277 -16.84 1.80 -0.42
CA VAL A 277 -15.44 1.42 -0.55
C VAL A 277 -14.61 2.69 -0.38
N ASP A 278 -14.14 2.92 0.85
CA ASP A 278 -13.34 4.10 1.17
C ASP A 278 -11.87 3.86 0.79
N GLN A 279 -11.16 4.91 0.36
CA GLN A 279 -9.78 4.87 -0.10
C GLN A 279 -9.54 3.81 -1.20
N PHE A 280 -10.33 3.87 -2.27
CA PHE A 280 -10.23 2.93 -3.38
C PHE A 280 -8.85 2.93 -4.07
N GLU A 281 -8.06 4.00 -3.92
CA GLU A 281 -6.65 4.01 -4.33
C GLU A 281 -5.80 2.90 -3.71
N GLU A 282 -6.17 2.38 -2.53
CA GLU A 282 -5.48 1.26 -1.87
C GLU A 282 -5.44 0.02 -2.74
N LEU A 283 -6.47 -0.19 -3.57
CA LEU A 283 -6.49 -1.28 -4.53
C LEU A 283 -5.28 -1.18 -5.49
N TYR A 284 -4.83 0.03 -5.84
CA TYR A 284 -3.71 0.23 -6.77
C TYR A 284 -2.36 0.38 -6.09
N THR A 285 -2.31 0.67 -4.78
CA THR A 285 -1.06 0.86 -4.04
C THR A 285 -0.68 -0.37 -3.22
N LEU A 286 -1.66 -1.10 -2.68
CA LEU A 286 -1.45 -2.21 -1.75
C LEU A 286 -1.73 -3.59 -2.36
N CYS A 287 -2.54 -3.69 -3.43
CA CYS A 287 -2.78 -4.95 -4.13
C CYS A 287 -1.88 -5.04 -5.39
N PRO A 288 -0.80 -5.84 -5.39
CA PRO A 288 0.17 -5.85 -6.49
C PRO A 288 -0.36 -6.54 -7.75
N TYR A 289 -1.24 -7.52 -7.59
CA TYR A 289 -1.71 -8.42 -8.64
C TYR A 289 -2.86 -7.81 -9.46
N GLU A 290 -2.67 -7.62 -10.76
CA GLU A 290 -3.63 -6.94 -11.63
C GLU A 290 -4.92 -7.72 -11.86
N ASP A 291 -4.81 -9.03 -12.03
CA ASP A 291 -5.90 -9.98 -12.13
C ASP A 291 -6.82 -9.92 -10.91
N ILE A 292 -6.27 -9.89 -9.70
CA ILE A 292 -7.06 -9.73 -8.47
C ILE A 292 -7.82 -8.39 -8.48
N ARG A 293 -7.15 -7.29 -8.85
CA ARG A 293 -7.81 -5.97 -8.92
C ARG A 293 -8.96 -5.96 -9.91
N GLN A 294 -8.77 -6.49 -11.11
CA GLN A 294 -9.79 -6.51 -12.15
C GLN A 294 -10.97 -7.42 -11.76
N ASN A 295 -10.70 -8.63 -11.25
CA ASN A 295 -11.75 -9.55 -10.78
C ASN A 295 -12.58 -8.93 -9.65
N PHE A 296 -11.94 -8.20 -8.74
CA PHE A 296 -12.63 -7.51 -7.66
C PHE A 296 -13.52 -6.36 -8.18
N ILE A 297 -13.02 -5.56 -9.12
CA ILE A 297 -13.82 -4.51 -9.76
C ILE A 297 -15.04 -5.14 -10.47
N ASP A 298 -14.83 -6.22 -11.22
CA ASP A 298 -15.90 -6.93 -11.90
C ASP A 298 -16.95 -7.47 -10.92
N LEU A 299 -16.54 -7.92 -9.73
CA LEU A 299 -17.47 -8.31 -8.66
C LEU A 299 -18.33 -7.12 -8.19
N LEU A 300 -17.73 -5.94 -7.96
CA LEU A 300 -18.48 -4.75 -7.55
C LEU A 300 -19.47 -4.29 -8.62
N LEU A 301 -19.07 -4.36 -9.90
CA LEU A 301 -19.95 -4.03 -11.04
C LEU A 301 -21.04 -5.08 -11.25
N PHE A 302 -20.78 -6.33 -10.90
CA PHE A 302 -21.75 -7.41 -10.95
C PHE A 302 -22.87 -7.21 -9.91
N LEU A 303 -22.52 -6.71 -8.71
CA LEU A 303 -23.49 -6.42 -7.63
C LEU A 303 -24.55 -5.38 -8.01
N ILE A 304 -24.23 -4.40 -8.85
CA ILE A 304 -25.15 -3.31 -9.22
C ILE A 304 -26.12 -3.69 -10.35
N ASN A 305 -25.79 -4.71 -11.15
CA ASN A 305 -26.55 -5.14 -12.32
C ASN A 305 -26.50 -6.67 -12.51
N PRO A 306 -27.07 -7.48 -11.59
CA PRO A 306 -27.05 -8.94 -11.71
C PRO A 306 -27.81 -9.47 -12.95
N SER A 307 -28.68 -8.64 -13.55
CA SER A 307 -29.49 -8.97 -14.73
C SER A 307 -28.72 -9.02 -16.06
N LEU A 308 -27.48 -8.52 -16.13
CA LEU A 308 -26.69 -8.51 -17.36
C LEU A 308 -26.15 -9.90 -17.76
N SER A 309 -26.21 -10.88 -16.86
CA SER A 309 -25.71 -12.25 -17.08
C SER A 309 -26.80 -13.30 -17.28
N ASP A 310 -28.06 -12.98 -17.03
CA ASP A 310 -29.17 -13.95 -17.09
C ASP A 310 -30.01 -13.72 -18.35
N HIS A 311 -29.42 -13.97 -19.52
CA HIS A 311 -30.13 -13.89 -20.81
C HIS A 311 -31.32 -14.86 -20.92
N ASN A 312 -31.47 -15.81 -19.99
CA ASN A 312 -32.46 -16.89 -20.07
C ASN A 312 -33.67 -16.73 -19.14
N ASN A 313 -33.75 -15.70 -18.30
CA ASN A 313 -34.86 -15.58 -17.34
C ASN A 313 -35.61 -14.25 -17.41
N LYS A 314 -36.17 -13.94 -18.59
CA LYS A 314 -37.07 -12.79 -18.82
C LYS A 314 -38.46 -12.92 -18.18
N ASN A 315 -38.76 -14.02 -17.49
CA ASN A 315 -40.13 -14.37 -17.05
C ASN A 315 -40.33 -14.52 -15.54
N SER A 316 -39.44 -14.00 -14.68
CA SER A 316 -39.72 -14.02 -13.24
C SER A 316 -40.43 -12.74 -12.80
N LEU A 317 -41.73 -12.84 -12.51
CA LEU A 317 -42.56 -11.84 -11.80
C LEU A 317 -42.14 -11.71 -10.31
N SER A 318 -40.85 -11.74 -10.02
CA SER A 318 -40.35 -11.53 -8.67
C SER A 318 -40.50 -10.05 -8.30
N PRO A 319 -40.84 -9.72 -7.04
CA PRO A 319 -40.80 -8.34 -6.58
C PRO A 319 -39.42 -7.72 -6.88
N ALA A 320 -39.39 -6.46 -7.31
CA ALA A 320 -38.15 -5.75 -7.61
C ALA A 320 -37.24 -5.79 -6.37
N LYS A 321 -36.10 -6.47 -6.48
CA LYS A 321 -35.13 -6.57 -5.39
C LYS A 321 -34.62 -5.17 -5.02
N PRO A 322 -34.34 -4.90 -3.73
CA PRO A 322 -33.66 -3.68 -3.31
C PRO A 322 -32.41 -3.41 -4.16
N PRO A 323 -32.24 -2.22 -4.76
CA PRO A 323 -31.03 -1.88 -5.49
C PRO A 323 -29.81 -1.87 -4.56
N VAL A 324 -28.69 -2.37 -5.07
CA VAL A 324 -27.37 -2.23 -4.46
C VAL A 324 -26.68 -1.04 -5.10
N THR A 325 -26.21 -0.11 -4.28
CA THR A 325 -25.43 1.05 -4.68
C THR A 325 -24.01 0.90 -4.17
N ILE A 326 -23.02 1.05 -5.05
CA ILE A 326 -21.61 1.10 -4.69
C ILE A 326 -21.17 2.57 -4.67
N LEU A 327 -20.59 3.02 -3.56
CA LEU A 327 -19.94 4.32 -3.46
C LEU A 327 -18.45 4.13 -3.23
N LEU A 328 -17.61 4.66 -4.12
CA LEU A 328 -16.16 4.66 -3.96
C LEU A 328 -15.68 6.05 -3.57
N THR A 329 -14.75 6.15 -2.62
CA THR A 329 -13.90 7.35 -2.50
C THR A 329 -12.58 7.09 -3.22
N LEU A 330 -12.11 8.03 -4.04
CA LEU A 330 -10.90 7.84 -4.85
C LEU A 330 -10.11 9.15 -4.95
N ARG A 331 -8.81 9.12 -4.69
CA ARG A 331 -7.98 10.31 -4.96
C ARG A 331 -7.91 10.65 -6.45
N ALA A 332 -7.89 11.95 -6.76
CA ALA A 332 -7.93 12.44 -8.15
C ALA A 332 -6.74 11.99 -9.01
N ASP A 333 -5.55 11.81 -8.41
CA ASP A 333 -4.34 11.29 -9.06
C ASP A 333 -4.44 9.79 -9.45
N PHE A 334 -5.33 9.03 -8.82
CA PHE A 334 -5.61 7.63 -9.17
C PHE A 334 -6.75 7.48 -10.19
N LEU A 335 -7.46 8.55 -10.54
CA LEU A 335 -8.56 8.49 -11.50
C LEU A 335 -8.11 7.98 -12.87
N GLY A 336 -6.90 8.33 -13.32
CA GLY A 336 -6.33 7.82 -14.56
C GLY A 336 -6.17 6.29 -14.58
N LYS A 337 -5.79 5.69 -13.45
CA LYS A 337 -5.69 4.22 -13.31
C LYS A 337 -7.07 3.57 -13.34
N ALA A 338 -8.08 4.18 -12.69
CA ALA A 338 -9.45 3.69 -12.73
C ALA A 338 -10.05 3.75 -14.14
N LEU A 339 -9.78 4.83 -14.90
CA LEU A 339 -10.26 4.99 -16.26
C LEU A 339 -9.54 4.10 -17.29
N ALA A 340 -8.36 3.57 -16.96
CA ALA A 340 -7.64 2.63 -17.82
C ALA A 340 -8.36 1.28 -17.96
N TYR A 341 -9.20 0.92 -16.97
CA TYR A 341 -10.01 -0.30 -17.01
C TYR A 341 -11.43 0.02 -17.50
N ARG A 342 -11.77 -0.45 -18.71
CA ARG A 342 -12.97 -0.03 -19.43
C ARG A 342 -14.30 -0.25 -18.67
N PRO A 343 -14.57 -1.42 -18.07
CA PRO A 343 -15.82 -1.65 -17.33
C PRO A 343 -16.03 -0.64 -16.19
N LEU A 344 -14.96 -0.31 -15.46
CA LEU A 344 -15.01 0.70 -14.40
C LEU A 344 -15.20 2.10 -14.97
N ALA A 345 -14.51 2.44 -16.06
CA ALA A 345 -14.63 3.74 -16.71
C ALA A 345 -16.08 4.03 -17.16
N ASP A 346 -16.80 3.02 -17.69
CA ASP A 346 -18.20 3.16 -18.08
C ASP A 346 -19.13 3.33 -16.87
N ALA A 347 -18.84 2.65 -15.75
CA ALA A 347 -19.63 2.75 -14.51
C ALA A 347 -19.44 4.09 -13.76
N ILE A 348 -18.25 4.71 -13.87
CA ILE A 348 -17.94 5.99 -13.19
C ILE A 348 -18.73 7.17 -13.77
N GLN A 349 -18.96 7.19 -15.09
CA GLN A 349 -19.46 8.37 -15.81
C GLN A 349 -20.77 8.96 -15.25
N PRO A 350 -21.80 8.17 -14.88
CA PRO A 350 -23.08 8.74 -14.42
C PRO A 350 -23.03 9.34 -13.01
N GLY A 351 -22.12 8.87 -12.15
CA GLY A 351 -22.16 9.10 -10.70
C GLY A 351 -20.93 9.79 -10.11
N ILE A 352 -20.04 10.37 -10.93
CA ILE A 352 -18.83 11.04 -10.44
C ILE A 352 -19.14 12.37 -9.72
N LYS A 353 -18.56 12.55 -8.53
CA LYS A 353 -18.63 13.77 -7.70
C LYS A 353 -17.25 14.27 -7.38
N LEU A 354 -16.98 15.48 -7.86
CA LEU A 354 -15.72 16.19 -7.63
C LEU A 354 -15.81 17.01 -6.34
N ILE A 355 -14.99 16.67 -5.36
CA ILE A 355 -14.85 17.39 -4.09
C ILE A 355 -13.61 18.28 -4.18
N GLY A 356 -13.85 19.56 -4.42
CA GLY A 356 -12.83 20.60 -4.43
C GLY A 356 -12.54 21.18 -3.04
N ALA A 357 -11.68 22.20 -3.03
CA ALA A 357 -11.44 23.04 -1.86
C ALA A 357 -12.77 23.66 -1.37
N MET A 358 -12.87 23.89 -0.06
CA MET A 358 -14.00 24.61 0.53
C MET A 358 -13.89 26.09 0.20
N SER A 359 -15.03 26.73 -0.03
CA SER A 359 -15.06 28.19 -0.12
C SER A 359 -14.71 28.84 1.24
N PRO A 360 -14.30 30.11 1.28
CA PRO A 360 -14.05 30.81 2.54
C PRO A 360 -15.25 30.81 3.50
N ASN A 361 -16.47 30.86 2.97
CA ASN A 361 -17.68 30.78 3.78
C ASN A 361 -17.88 29.38 4.36
N GLU A 362 -17.73 28.34 3.54
CA GLU A 362 -17.80 26.94 3.98
C GLU A 362 -16.75 26.66 5.07
N LEU A 363 -15.51 27.13 4.89
CA LEU A 363 -14.45 27.02 5.89
C LEU A 363 -14.78 27.77 7.17
N ALA A 364 -15.32 29.00 7.08
CA ALA A 364 -15.73 29.76 8.25
C ALA A 364 -16.79 29.01 9.07
N LEU A 365 -17.78 28.39 8.39
CA LEU A 365 -18.78 27.55 9.04
C LEU A 365 -18.12 26.36 9.76
N ALA A 366 -17.24 25.63 9.06
CA ALA A 366 -16.52 24.48 9.61
C ALA A 366 -15.62 24.84 10.81
N ILE A 367 -15.05 26.05 10.82
CA ILE A 367 -14.20 26.54 11.91
C ILE A 367 -15.04 26.98 13.10
N GLU A 368 -16.03 27.85 12.90
CA GLU A 368 -16.69 28.56 13.99
C GLU A 368 -17.77 27.73 14.69
N TYR A 369 -18.58 27.00 13.92
CA TYR A 369 -19.81 26.41 14.42
C TYR A 369 -19.60 25.26 15.40
N PRO A 370 -18.63 24.34 15.20
CA PRO A 370 -18.38 23.29 16.17
C PRO A 370 -18.09 23.84 17.58
N ALA A 371 -17.28 24.91 17.67
CA ALA A 371 -17.01 25.60 18.93
C ALA A 371 -18.26 26.30 19.50
N GLN A 372 -19.04 26.99 18.66
CA GLN A 372 -20.24 27.72 19.09
C GLN A 372 -21.32 26.80 19.66
N MET A 373 -21.46 25.58 19.12
CA MET A 373 -22.36 24.53 19.63
C MET A 373 -22.03 24.16 21.08
N LEU A 374 -20.76 24.24 21.47
CA LEU A 374 -20.27 23.97 22.83
C LEU A 374 -20.10 25.26 23.66
N GLY A 375 -20.69 26.37 23.23
CA GLY A 375 -20.64 27.64 23.95
C GLY A 375 -19.27 28.31 23.94
N ARG A 376 -18.41 28.00 22.97
CA ARG A 376 -17.08 28.59 22.80
C ARG A 376 -17.05 29.55 21.62
N ASN A 377 -16.15 30.53 21.66
CA ASN A 377 -16.04 31.56 20.62
C ASN A 377 -14.58 31.80 20.23
N PHE A 378 -14.39 32.30 19.01
CA PHE A 378 -13.08 32.75 18.54
C PHE A 378 -12.90 34.24 18.84
N GLU A 379 -11.69 34.61 19.25
CA GLU A 379 -11.31 36.01 19.39
C GLU A 379 -11.49 36.77 18.06
N LYS A 380 -11.92 38.03 18.14
CA LYS A 380 -12.23 38.84 16.97
C LYS A 380 -11.04 38.92 16.01
N GLY A 381 -11.27 38.52 14.75
CA GLY A 381 -10.27 38.57 13.69
C GLY A 381 -9.44 37.29 13.56
N LEU A 382 -9.47 36.38 14.54
CA LEU A 382 -8.73 35.12 14.50
C LEU A 382 -9.17 34.23 13.33
N VAL A 383 -10.48 34.06 13.12
CA VAL A 383 -11.00 33.23 12.02
C VAL A 383 -10.57 33.79 10.67
N LYS A 384 -10.58 35.11 10.50
CA LYS A 384 -10.08 35.75 9.28
C LYS A 384 -8.59 35.47 9.05
N GLN A 385 -7.78 35.48 10.12
CA GLN A 385 -6.37 35.12 10.04
C GLN A 385 -6.20 33.64 9.67
N ILE A 386 -6.94 32.73 10.31
CA ILE A 386 -6.93 31.30 9.99
C ILE A 386 -7.29 31.07 8.52
N LEU A 387 -8.36 31.68 8.01
CA LEU A 387 -8.77 31.56 6.61
C LEU A 387 -7.67 32.05 5.64
N SER A 388 -6.98 33.14 5.99
CA SER A 388 -5.84 33.65 5.21
C SER A 388 -4.68 32.65 5.17
N ASP A 389 -4.41 31.97 6.29
CA ASP A 389 -3.30 31.03 6.43
C ASP A 389 -3.63 29.65 5.83
N VAL A 390 -4.92 29.29 5.70
CA VAL A 390 -5.36 28.12 4.92
C VAL A 390 -5.11 28.36 3.42
N GLY A 391 -5.50 29.52 2.90
CA GLY A 391 -5.40 29.82 1.46
C GLY A 391 -6.27 28.91 0.60
N ASP A 392 -5.98 28.88 -0.72
CA ASP A 392 -6.73 28.08 -1.71
C ASP A 392 -6.07 26.72 -2.02
N GLU A 393 -5.05 26.35 -1.25
CA GLU A 393 -4.29 25.10 -1.46
C GLU A 393 -5.14 23.86 -1.11
N PRO A 394 -5.29 22.89 -2.04
CA PRO A 394 -6.03 21.68 -1.77
C PRO A 394 -5.34 20.83 -0.68
N GLY A 395 -6.14 20.15 0.14
CA GLY A 395 -5.63 19.17 1.11
C GLY A 395 -5.15 19.72 2.45
N ARG A 396 -5.40 21.00 2.74
CA ARG A 396 -5.05 21.63 4.03
C ARG A 396 -6.06 21.41 5.16
N LEU A 397 -7.21 20.79 4.89
CA LEU A 397 -8.25 20.54 5.91
C LEU A 397 -7.74 19.72 7.11
N PRO A 398 -6.90 18.67 6.95
CA PRO A 398 -6.34 17.95 8.08
C PRO A 398 -5.40 18.81 8.93
N LEU A 399 -4.62 19.73 8.33
CA LEU A 399 -3.82 20.70 9.10
C LEU A 399 -4.70 21.68 9.86
N LEU A 400 -5.77 22.15 9.22
CA LEU A 400 -6.75 23.04 9.83
C LEU A 400 -7.39 22.36 11.05
N GLU A 401 -7.92 21.15 10.89
CA GLU A 401 -8.51 20.38 11.99
C GLU A 401 -7.50 20.11 13.11
N PHE A 402 -6.27 19.71 12.79
CA PHE A 402 -5.22 19.52 13.79
C PHE A 402 -4.92 20.81 14.56
N MET A 403 -4.76 21.93 13.85
CA MET A 403 -4.55 23.24 14.47
C MET A 403 -5.73 23.64 15.38
N LEU A 404 -6.98 23.43 14.94
CA LEU A 404 -8.16 23.73 15.73
C LEU A 404 -8.26 22.86 16.99
N THR A 405 -7.93 21.56 16.88
CA THR A 405 -7.82 20.66 18.03
C THR A 405 -6.81 21.20 19.04
N GLU A 406 -5.60 21.56 18.61
CA GLU A 406 -4.56 22.12 19.47
C GLU A 406 -4.95 23.49 20.07
N LEU A 407 -5.64 24.33 19.30
CA LEU A 407 -6.11 25.64 19.74
C LEU A 407 -7.22 25.50 20.80
N TRP A 408 -8.10 24.51 20.64
CA TRP A 408 -9.15 24.20 21.61
C TRP A 408 -8.59 23.79 22.97
N GLU A 409 -7.54 22.96 22.99
CA GLU A 409 -6.88 22.55 24.25
C GLU A 409 -6.24 23.73 25.01
N ARG A 410 -5.97 24.84 24.30
CA ARG A 410 -5.37 26.07 24.86
C ARG A 410 -6.39 27.20 25.07
N GLN A 411 -7.68 26.91 24.97
CA GLN A 411 -8.73 27.90 25.18
C GLN A 411 -8.68 28.50 26.59
N ARG A 412 -9.02 29.78 26.74
CA ARG A 412 -9.08 30.47 28.04
C ARG A 412 -10.43 31.13 28.22
N GLY A 413 -11.14 30.81 29.32
CA GLY A 413 -12.44 31.41 29.62
C GLY A 413 -13.50 31.20 28.54
N GLY A 414 -13.39 30.10 27.78
CA GLY A 414 -14.28 29.78 26.67
C GLY A 414 -13.94 30.45 25.32
N TRP A 415 -12.76 31.07 25.22
CA TRP A 415 -12.28 31.73 24.01
C TRP A 415 -11.06 31.03 23.42
N LEU A 416 -11.09 30.82 22.11
CA LEU A 416 -9.94 30.47 21.30
C LEU A 416 -9.26 31.78 20.87
N THR A 417 -7.98 31.97 21.22
CA THR A 417 -7.32 33.29 21.20
C THR A 417 -6.22 33.38 20.16
N VAL A 418 -5.94 34.61 19.69
CA VAL A 418 -4.83 34.91 18.78
C VAL A 418 -3.49 34.58 19.43
N GLU A 419 -3.35 34.82 20.74
CA GLU A 419 -2.16 34.45 21.52
C GLU A 419 -1.89 32.93 21.44
N ALA A 420 -2.90 32.10 21.70
CA ALA A 420 -2.77 30.65 21.63
C ALA A 420 -2.46 30.18 20.20
N TYR A 421 -3.09 30.79 19.19
CA TYR A 421 -2.83 30.51 17.78
C TYR A 421 -1.37 30.78 17.37
N GLN A 422 -0.79 31.87 17.86
CA GLN A 422 0.62 32.18 17.62
C GLN A 422 1.56 31.22 18.36
N GLN A 423 1.20 30.82 19.59
CA GLN A 423 1.99 29.87 20.39
C GLN A 423 2.07 28.48 19.76
N ILE A 424 1.00 28.01 19.12
CA ILE A 424 1.02 26.72 18.39
C ILE A 424 1.78 26.83 17.06
N GLY A 425 2.04 28.05 16.56
CA GLY A 425 2.76 28.29 15.32
C GLY A 425 1.86 28.35 14.07
N GLY A 426 0.59 28.68 14.24
CA GLY A 426 -0.39 28.72 13.15
C GLY A 426 -0.68 27.35 12.53
N ILE A 427 -1.16 27.33 11.29
CA ILE A 427 -1.63 26.09 10.63
C ILE A 427 -0.47 25.13 10.32
N GLU A 428 0.61 25.62 9.70
CA GLU A 428 1.74 24.76 9.32
C GLU A 428 2.63 24.39 10.50
N GLY A 429 2.76 25.31 11.47
CA GLY A 429 3.58 25.11 12.65
C GLY A 429 2.97 24.14 13.66
N ALA A 430 1.64 24.10 13.80
CA ALA A 430 0.99 23.29 14.84
C ALA A 430 1.40 21.82 14.78
N LEU A 431 1.25 21.17 13.62
CA LEU A 431 1.59 19.75 13.47
C LEU A 431 3.10 19.51 13.60
N THR A 432 3.91 20.41 13.04
CA THR A 432 5.37 20.30 13.08
C THR A 432 5.89 20.39 14.51
N HIS A 433 5.44 21.41 15.27
CA HIS A 433 5.82 21.60 16.66
C HIS A 433 5.33 20.45 17.54
N PHE A 434 4.12 19.95 17.31
CA PHE A 434 3.59 18.80 18.03
C PHE A 434 4.47 17.55 17.81
N ALA A 435 4.70 17.18 16.55
CA ALA A 435 5.52 16.01 16.21
C ALA A 435 6.97 16.15 16.71
N ASP A 436 7.57 17.33 16.58
CA ASP A 436 8.92 17.57 17.11
C ASP A 436 8.94 17.56 18.64
N SER A 437 7.90 18.03 19.34
CA SER A 437 7.84 18.00 20.81
C SER A 437 7.83 16.56 21.34
N ILE A 438 7.02 15.69 20.73
CA ILE A 438 6.97 14.26 21.07
C ILE A 438 8.33 13.62 20.78
N TYR A 439 8.87 13.85 19.59
CA TYR A 439 10.18 13.31 19.20
C TYR A 439 11.32 13.79 20.11
N MET A 440 11.31 15.06 20.52
CA MET A 440 12.33 15.61 21.43
C MET A 440 12.27 14.98 22.82
N GLY A 441 11.07 14.62 23.29
CA GLY A 441 10.83 13.92 24.55
C GLY A 441 11.33 12.46 24.58
N LEU A 442 11.63 11.87 23.42
CA LEU A 442 12.16 10.50 23.34
C LEU A 442 13.63 10.40 23.79
N THR A 443 14.00 9.24 24.34
CA THR A 443 15.41 8.90 24.65
C THR A 443 16.25 8.77 23.37
N THR A 444 17.57 8.77 23.49
CA THR A 444 18.47 8.63 22.32
C THR A 444 18.23 7.34 21.54
N GLU A 445 17.95 6.23 22.23
CA GLU A 445 17.61 4.95 21.61
C GLU A 445 16.24 5.02 20.91
N GLN A 446 15.21 5.50 21.61
CA GLN A 446 13.88 5.68 21.04
C GLN A 446 13.87 6.63 19.84
N LYS A 447 14.75 7.63 19.79
CA LYS A 447 14.89 8.53 18.63
C LYS A 447 15.37 7.78 17.37
N GLN A 448 16.20 6.75 17.53
CA GLN A 448 16.62 5.89 16.41
C GLN A 448 15.49 4.94 16.01
N GLN A 449 14.79 4.35 16.99
CA GLN A 449 13.59 3.53 16.75
C GLN A 449 12.51 4.31 16.00
N ALA A 450 12.18 5.53 16.46
CA ALA A 450 11.18 6.39 15.84
C ALA A 450 11.51 6.69 14.37
N ARG A 451 12.78 6.98 14.05
CA ARG A 451 13.20 7.16 12.66
C ARG A 451 12.92 5.90 11.84
N ARG A 452 13.27 4.71 12.33
CA ARG A 452 13.00 3.45 11.63
C ARG A 452 11.51 3.22 11.43
N ILE A 453 10.71 3.34 12.51
CA ILE A 453 9.26 3.20 12.48
C ILE A 453 8.67 4.10 11.40
N PHE A 454 8.83 5.43 11.51
CA PHE A 454 8.20 6.35 10.56
C PHE A 454 8.67 6.13 9.12
N THR A 455 9.93 5.73 8.90
CA THR A 455 10.43 5.44 7.54
C THR A 455 9.78 4.15 6.98
N GLN A 456 9.49 3.16 7.83
CA GLN A 456 8.77 1.93 7.45
C GLN A 456 7.27 2.15 7.19
N LEU A 457 6.68 3.20 7.76
CA LEU A 457 5.27 3.57 7.56
C LEU A 457 5.03 4.48 6.34
N VAL A 458 6.06 4.70 5.52
CA VAL A 458 5.98 5.50 4.30
C VAL A 458 6.42 4.68 3.10
N GLN A 459 5.65 4.77 2.02
CA GLN A 459 5.98 4.24 0.72
C GLN A 459 6.37 5.40 -0.20
N PRO A 460 7.64 5.47 -0.65
CA PRO A 460 8.05 6.53 -1.55
C PRO A 460 7.33 6.42 -2.90
N GLY A 461 6.68 7.51 -3.33
CA GLY A 461 6.03 7.57 -4.63
C GLY A 461 7.06 7.65 -5.76
N VAL A 462 6.87 6.88 -6.83
CA VAL A 462 7.67 7.03 -8.08
C VAL A 462 6.98 8.07 -8.96
N GLY A 463 7.42 9.33 -8.88
CA GLY A 463 6.81 10.43 -9.64
C GLY A 463 5.44 10.90 -9.12
N MET A 464 5.03 10.42 -7.95
CA MET A 464 3.83 10.83 -7.20
C MET A 464 4.25 11.21 -5.76
N ASP A 465 3.32 11.78 -5.00
CA ASP A 465 3.53 12.08 -3.58
C ASP A 465 3.81 10.80 -2.77
N ASP A 466 4.57 10.94 -1.68
CA ASP A 466 4.87 9.84 -0.76
C ASP A 466 3.60 9.44 0.01
N THR A 467 3.22 8.17 -0.09
CA THR A 467 1.98 7.66 0.49
C THR A 467 2.25 6.96 1.83
N ARG A 468 1.19 6.82 2.63
CA ARG A 468 1.22 6.00 3.83
C ARG A 468 1.40 4.52 3.47
N ARG A 469 2.06 3.78 4.35
CA ARG A 469 2.19 2.32 4.30
C ARG A 469 1.75 1.74 5.64
N ILE A 470 1.00 0.65 5.57
CA ILE A 470 0.63 -0.17 6.72
C ILE A 470 1.77 -1.17 6.99
N ALA A 471 2.23 -1.25 8.24
CA ALA A 471 3.23 -2.23 8.68
C ALA A 471 2.65 -3.14 9.76
N SER A 472 2.99 -4.43 9.71
CA SER A 472 2.56 -5.40 10.72
C SER A 472 3.40 -5.34 11.99
N ARG A 473 2.84 -5.81 13.11
CA ARG A 473 3.59 -6.00 14.37
C ARG A 473 4.80 -6.90 14.21
N VAL A 474 4.72 -7.91 13.35
CA VAL A 474 5.82 -8.84 13.07
C VAL A 474 6.99 -8.11 12.38
N GLU A 475 6.71 -7.16 11.49
CA GLU A 475 7.74 -6.35 10.85
C GLU A 475 8.46 -5.41 11.82
N LEU A 476 7.72 -4.87 12.80
CA LEU A 476 8.21 -3.87 13.75
C LEU A 476 8.40 -4.44 15.16
N GLU A 477 8.61 -5.75 15.32
CA GLU A 477 8.60 -6.44 16.62
C GLU A 477 9.52 -5.77 17.66
N ALA A 478 10.75 -5.42 17.25
CA ALA A 478 11.75 -4.78 18.11
C ALA A 478 11.38 -3.34 18.52
N ASP A 479 10.56 -2.66 17.71
CA ASP A 479 10.20 -1.25 17.87
C ASP A 479 8.72 -1.08 18.32
N TRP A 480 7.97 -2.17 18.49
CA TRP A 480 6.52 -2.18 18.82
C TRP A 480 6.16 -1.48 20.15
N PRO A 481 6.94 -1.61 21.25
CA PRO A 481 6.63 -0.86 22.46
C PRO A 481 6.62 0.66 22.24
N LEU A 482 7.48 1.17 21.36
CA LEU A 482 7.48 2.59 20.99
C LEU A 482 6.31 2.92 20.05
N VAL A 483 5.89 2.00 19.18
CA VAL A 483 4.67 2.17 18.36
C VAL A 483 3.47 2.46 19.25
N GLN A 484 3.28 1.71 20.35
CA GLN A 484 2.18 1.94 21.29
C GLN A 484 2.26 3.34 21.93
N GLN A 485 3.45 3.77 22.38
CA GLN A 485 3.65 5.12 22.92
C GLN A 485 3.36 6.23 21.87
N LEU A 486 3.74 6.00 20.60
CA LEU A 486 3.46 6.93 19.50
C LEU A 486 1.96 6.95 19.14
N ALA A 487 1.26 5.84 19.32
CA ALA A 487 -0.19 5.73 19.11
C ALA A 487 -0.96 6.50 20.21
N ASP A 488 -0.54 6.37 21.47
CA ASP A 488 -1.07 7.16 22.59
C ASP A 488 -0.91 8.67 22.34
N SER A 489 0.20 9.04 21.68
CA SER A 489 0.49 10.42 21.28
C SER A 489 -0.13 10.82 19.93
N ARG A 490 -0.95 9.95 19.31
CA ARG A 490 -1.67 10.15 18.05
C ARG A 490 -0.80 10.50 16.82
N LEU A 491 0.46 10.09 16.79
CA LEU A 491 1.29 10.21 15.57
C LEU A 491 1.11 9.03 14.62
N VAL A 492 0.70 7.88 15.17
CA VAL A 492 0.38 6.66 14.44
C VAL A 492 -0.96 6.11 14.92
N VAL A 493 -1.58 5.26 14.12
CA VAL A 493 -2.80 4.54 14.47
C VAL A 493 -2.50 3.06 14.37
N THR A 494 -2.93 2.30 15.37
CA THR A 494 -2.88 0.83 15.36
C THR A 494 -4.25 0.26 15.09
N ASP A 495 -4.33 -0.72 14.22
CA ASP A 495 -5.56 -1.44 13.89
C ASP A 495 -5.29 -2.95 13.87
N ARG A 496 -6.30 -3.78 13.59
CA ARG A 496 -6.14 -5.20 13.29
C ARG A 496 -6.45 -5.44 11.82
N ASN A 497 -5.55 -6.16 11.14
CA ASN A 497 -5.82 -6.59 9.78
C ASN A 497 -6.85 -7.73 9.75
N THR A 498 -7.19 -8.17 8.54
CA THR A 498 -8.17 -9.23 8.33
C THR A 498 -7.76 -10.60 8.93
N ALA A 499 -6.46 -10.82 9.15
CA ALA A 499 -5.92 -12.01 9.80
C ALA A 499 -5.90 -11.91 11.35
N GLY A 500 -6.31 -10.78 11.91
CA GLY A 500 -6.29 -10.50 13.34
C GLY A 500 -4.94 -9.97 13.86
N ASP A 501 -3.94 -9.81 12.99
CA ASP A 501 -2.64 -9.26 13.35
C ASP A 501 -2.74 -7.76 13.59
N GLU A 502 -2.06 -7.28 14.62
CA GLU A 502 -1.94 -5.85 14.88
C GLU A 502 -1.08 -5.20 13.78
N VAL A 503 -1.59 -4.11 13.23
CA VAL A 503 -0.93 -3.30 12.22
C VAL A 503 -0.84 -1.86 12.68
N VAL A 504 0.06 -1.10 12.07
CA VAL A 504 0.25 0.32 12.34
C VAL A 504 0.41 1.10 11.05
N GLU A 505 -0.13 2.31 11.03
CA GLU A 505 0.08 3.31 9.98
C GLU A 505 0.27 4.71 10.56
N VAL A 506 0.77 5.65 9.76
CA VAL A 506 0.78 7.06 10.16
C VAL A 506 -0.66 7.58 10.22
N VAL A 507 -0.99 8.33 11.26
CA VAL A 507 -2.35 8.87 11.48
C VAL A 507 -2.88 9.62 10.25
N HIS A 508 -2.04 10.38 9.55
CA HIS A 508 -2.40 11.08 8.32
C HIS A 508 -1.19 11.39 7.43
N GLU A 509 -1.38 11.40 6.10
CA GLU A 509 -0.34 11.70 5.09
C GLU A 509 0.23 13.13 5.23
N THR A 510 -0.54 14.04 5.83
CA THR A 510 -0.10 15.39 6.17
C THR A 510 1.16 15.40 7.05
N LEU A 511 1.34 14.40 7.92
CA LEU A 511 2.56 14.29 8.71
C LEU A 511 3.77 14.05 7.79
N ILE A 512 3.61 13.25 6.74
CA ILE A 512 4.65 12.98 5.73
C ILE A 512 5.00 14.26 4.97
N GLN A 513 3.99 15.05 4.59
CA GLN A 513 4.16 16.25 3.77
C GLN A 513 4.74 17.46 4.52
N HIS A 514 4.38 17.63 5.80
CA HIS A 514 4.69 18.85 6.55
C HIS A 514 5.74 18.64 7.66
N TRP A 515 5.92 17.43 8.18
CA TRP A 515 6.96 17.21 9.20
C TRP A 515 8.35 17.18 8.54
N VAL A 516 9.05 18.31 8.65
CA VAL A 516 10.36 18.55 8.01
C VAL A 516 11.36 17.43 8.30
N ARG A 517 11.36 16.91 9.52
CA ARG A 517 12.25 15.84 9.97
C ARG A 517 11.96 14.52 9.25
N LEU A 518 10.69 14.13 9.14
CA LEU A 518 10.27 12.92 8.45
C LEU A 518 10.59 12.99 6.96
N ARG A 519 10.32 14.11 6.29
CA ARG A 519 10.73 14.31 4.89
C ARG A 519 12.23 14.13 4.68
N LYS A 520 13.05 14.65 5.59
CA LYS A 520 14.50 14.48 5.52
C LYS A 520 14.91 13.01 5.66
N TRP A 521 14.25 12.27 6.56
CA TRP A 521 14.48 10.83 6.70
C TRP A 521 14.09 10.07 5.43
N ILE A 522 12.88 10.28 4.92
CA ILE A 522 12.39 9.64 3.68
C ILE A 522 13.31 9.98 2.50
N GLY A 523 13.72 11.24 2.36
CA GLY A 523 14.64 11.66 1.30
C GLY A 523 16.00 10.96 1.38
N THR A 524 16.52 10.74 2.59
CA THR A 524 17.79 10.03 2.81
C THR A 524 17.65 8.53 2.58
N ASP A 525 16.49 7.97 2.93
CA ASP A 525 16.25 6.52 2.94
C ASP A 525 15.48 6.03 1.70
N ARG A 526 15.18 6.91 0.73
CA ARG A 526 14.37 6.62 -0.45
C ARG A 526 14.90 5.46 -1.29
N THR A 527 16.22 5.40 -1.52
CA THR A 527 16.86 4.31 -2.28
C THR A 527 16.71 2.97 -1.57
N PHE A 528 16.99 2.95 -0.26
CA PHE A 528 16.80 1.78 0.59
C PHE A 528 15.34 1.33 0.61
N ARG A 529 14.38 2.24 0.79
CA ARG A 529 12.95 1.90 0.83
C ARG A 529 12.44 1.37 -0.51
N ALA A 530 12.83 1.98 -1.63
CA ALA A 530 12.50 1.45 -2.96
C ALA A 530 13.07 0.06 -3.22
N TRP A 531 14.29 -0.21 -2.74
CA TRP A 531 14.86 -1.57 -2.77
C TRP A 531 14.12 -2.54 -1.85
N GLN A 532 13.79 -2.13 -0.62
CA GLN A 532 13.10 -2.99 0.36
C GLN A 532 11.70 -3.40 -0.13
N GLU A 533 10.96 -2.53 -0.82
CA GLU A 533 9.68 -2.90 -1.43
C GLU A 533 9.85 -3.92 -2.58
N ARG A 534 10.91 -3.81 -3.40
CA ARG A 534 11.24 -4.86 -4.39
C ARG A 534 11.59 -6.18 -3.72
N LEU A 535 12.34 -6.15 -2.62
CA LEU A 535 12.68 -7.34 -1.84
C LEU A 535 11.43 -8.03 -1.30
N ARG A 536 10.48 -7.27 -0.74
CA ARG A 536 9.21 -7.79 -0.23
C ARG A 536 8.37 -8.46 -1.31
N ALA A 537 8.29 -7.86 -2.50
CA ALA A 537 7.63 -8.49 -3.63
C ALA A 537 8.26 -9.84 -4.01
N ALA A 538 9.60 -9.94 -4.00
CA ALA A 538 10.31 -11.20 -4.24
C ALA A 538 10.05 -12.25 -3.13
N ILE A 539 10.00 -11.82 -1.87
CA ILE A 539 9.68 -12.70 -0.73
C ILE A 539 8.28 -13.28 -0.88
N HIS A 540 7.29 -12.46 -1.22
CA HIS A 540 5.92 -12.93 -1.45
C HIS A 540 5.86 -13.95 -2.58
N GLN A 541 6.50 -13.67 -3.71
CA GLN A 541 6.57 -14.62 -4.81
C GLN A 541 7.24 -15.94 -4.39
N TRP A 542 8.33 -15.89 -3.63
CA TRP A 542 9.00 -17.07 -3.12
C TRP A 542 8.11 -17.89 -2.19
N GLN A 543 7.38 -17.24 -1.28
CA GLN A 543 6.41 -17.89 -0.41
C GLN A 543 5.26 -18.56 -1.19
N ASP A 544 4.73 -17.87 -2.21
CA ASP A 544 3.65 -18.38 -3.07
C ASP A 544 4.10 -19.60 -3.89
N THR A 545 5.38 -19.68 -4.26
CA THR A 545 5.99 -20.83 -4.95
C THR A 545 6.40 -21.98 -4.02
N ALA A 546 5.80 -22.08 -2.83
CA ALA A 546 6.15 -23.08 -1.82
C ALA A 546 7.64 -23.08 -1.44
N GLN A 547 8.26 -21.89 -1.45
CA GLN A 547 9.66 -21.67 -1.10
C GLN A 547 10.68 -22.33 -2.05
N ASP A 548 10.37 -22.40 -3.35
CA ASP A 548 11.28 -22.93 -4.37
C ASP A 548 12.64 -22.22 -4.39
N GLU A 549 13.72 -22.98 -4.56
CA GLU A 549 15.10 -22.46 -4.60
C GLU A 549 15.36 -21.56 -5.83
N GLY A 550 14.56 -21.70 -6.88
CA GLY A 550 14.55 -20.82 -8.04
C GLY A 550 14.10 -19.40 -7.73
N GLY A 551 13.29 -19.20 -6.68
CA GLY A 551 12.78 -17.90 -6.24
C GLY A 551 13.75 -17.08 -5.37
N LEU A 552 14.88 -17.66 -4.94
CA LEU A 552 15.89 -16.97 -4.13
C LEU A 552 16.73 -15.99 -4.97
N LEU A 553 17.28 -14.96 -4.31
CA LEU A 553 18.07 -13.92 -4.97
C LEU A 553 19.37 -14.48 -5.55
N ARG A 554 19.78 -13.98 -6.73
CA ARG A 554 21.02 -14.35 -7.42
C ARG A 554 21.65 -13.15 -8.10
N GLY A 555 22.97 -13.20 -8.34
CA GLY A 555 23.69 -12.17 -9.09
C GLY A 555 23.59 -10.78 -8.46
N ALA A 556 23.31 -9.76 -9.27
CA ALA A 556 23.27 -8.36 -8.80
C ALA A 556 22.23 -8.10 -7.68
N PRO A 557 20.98 -8.61 -7.74
CA PRO A 557 20.04 -8.51 -6.62
C PRO A 557 20.55 -9.08 -5.29
N LEU A 558 21.32 -10.17 -5.32
CA LEU A 558 21.91 -10.77 -4.11
C LEU A 558 23.02 -9.88 -3.55
N ALA A 559 23.92 -9.39 -4.41
CA ALA A 559 24.99 -8.49 -3.99
C ALA A 559 24.44 -7.18 -3.38
N GLU A 560 23.38 -6.61 -3.98
CA GLU A 560 22.67 -5.44 -3.44
C GLU A 560 22.06 -5.77 -2.06
N ALA A 561 21.49 -6.96 -1.89
CA ALA A 561 20.90 -7.39 -0.62
C ALA A 561 21.94 -7.65 0.48
N GLU A 562 23.10 -8.21 0.15
CA GLU A 562 24.23 -8.38 1.08
C GLU A 562 24.76 -7.03 1.59
N GLU A 563 24.90 -6.05 0.70
CA GLU A 563 25.33 -4.70 1.07
C GLU A 563 24.36 -4.04 2.06
N TRP A 564 23.05 -4.11 1.78
CA TRP A 564 22.05 -3.56 2.69
C TRP A 564 21.95 -4.33 4.01
N LEU A 565 22.09 -5.66 3.97
CA LEU A 565 22.13 -6.48 5.19
C LEU A 565 23.32 -6.08 6.08
N ALA A 566 24.48 -5.76 5.50
CA ALA A 566 25.64 -5.31 6.25
C ALA A 566 25.47 -3.90 6.83
N GLN A 567 24.89 -2.96 6.06
CA GLN A 567 24.75 -1.56 6.47
C GLN A 567 23.56 -1.29 7.40
N ARG A 568 22.45 -2.01 7.22
CA ARG A 568 21.14 -1.70 7.82
C ARG A 568 20.42 -2.92 8.39
N LYS A 569 21.16 -3.87 8.97
CA LYS A 569 20.61 -5.11 9.55
C LYS A 569 19.40 -4.89 10.48
N THR A 570 19.38 -3.80 11.24
CA THR A 570 18.30 -3.46 12.19
C THR A 570 17.03 -2.94 11.53
N ASP A 571 17.12 -2.47 10.28
CA ASP A 571 15.99 -1.90 9.54
C ASP A 571 15.25 -2.99 8.74
N LEU A 572 15.76 -4.23 8.78
CA LEU A 572 15.22 -5.41 8.10
C LEU A 572 14.45 -6.31 9.06
N SER A 573 13.26 -6.73 8.63
CA SER A 573 12.45 -7.69 9.39
C SER A 573 13.16 -9.05 9.51
N THR A 574 12.72 -9.88 10.43
CA THR A 574 13.23 -11.27 10.57
C THR A 574 13.04 -12.05 9.27
N VAL A 575 11.87 -11.92 8.65
CA VAL A 575 11.53 -12.56 7.37
C VAL A 575 12.46 -12.09 6.24
N GLU A 576 12.72 -10.79 6.14
CA GLU A 576 13.63 -10.23 5.15
C GLU A 576 15.06 -10.75 5.33
N ARG A 577 15.55 -10.76 6.58
CA ARG A 577 16.87 -11.27 6.92
C ARG A 577 17.00 -12.75 6.58
N ASP A 578 16.01 -13.56 6.93
CA ASP A 578 16.02 -15.00 6.65
C ASP A 578 16.02 -15.30 5.15
N PHE A 579 15.26 -14.55 4.36
CA PHE A 579 15.23 -14.70 2.90
C PHE A 579 16.59 -14.36 2.26
N ILE A 580 17.23 -13.27 2.71
CA ILE A 580 18.57 -12.89 2.23
C ILE A 580 19.58 -13.96 2.64
N LEU A 581 19.58 -14.40 3.90
CA LEU A 581 20.51 -15.42 4.39
C LEU A 581 20.35 -16.76 3.66
N ARG A 582 19.11 -17.17 3.35
CA ARG A 582 18.87 -18.37 2.52
C ARG A 582 19.42 -18.21 1.11
N SER A 583 19.28 -17.02 0.52
CA SER A 583 19.83 -16.72 -0.80
C SER A 583 21.37 -16.76 -0.80
N ILE A 584 22.01 -16.19 0.24
CA ILE A 584 23.47 -16.24 0.45
C ILE A 584 23.94 -17.70 0.58
N ASN A 585 23.32 -18.47 1.47
CA ASN A 585 23.69 -19.86 1.72
C ASN A 585 23.58 -20.72 0.45
N LEU A 586 22.52 -20.54 -0.35
CA LEU A 586 22.36 -21.26 -1.62
C LEU A 586 23.47 -20.88 -2.61
N TRP A 587 23.80 -19.59 -2.70
CA TRP A 587 24.88 -19.11 -3.58
C TRP A 587 26.24 -19.66 -3.16
N GLU A 588 26.56 -19.68 -1.87
CA GLU A 588 27.80 -20.26 -1.35
C GLU A 588 27.91 -21.76 -1.66
N GLN A 589 26.81 -22.51 -1.51
CA GLN A 589 26.77 -23.93 -1.87
C GLN A 589 27.01 -24.15 -3.37
N GLN A 590 26.36 -23.36 -4.22
CA GLN A 590 26.55 -23.43 -5.67
C GLN A 590 27.98 -23.07 -6.09
N ALA A 591 28.55 -22.02 -5.50
CA ALA A 591 29.92 -21.61 -5.75
C ALA A 591 30.93 -22.68 -5.33
N ALA A 592 30.72 -23.30 -4.16
CA ALA A 592 31.56 -24.40 -3.69
C ALA A 592 31.47 -25.63 -4.60
N GLN A 593 30.28 -25.95 -5.12
CA GLN A 593 30.09 -27.05 -6.06
C GLN A 593 30.80 -26.78 -7.39
N ILE A 594 30.66 -25.57 -7.95
CA ILE A 594 31.33 -25.17 -9.19
C ILE A 594 32.85 -25.24 -9.03
N GLU A 595 33.38 -24.78 -7.90
CA GLU A 595 34.82 -24.83 -7.63
C GLU A 595 35.30 -26.28 -7.43
N ALA A 596 34.53 -27.12 -6.75
CA ALA A 596 34.84 -28.55 -6.61
C ALA A 596 34.86 -29.27 -7.97
N ASP A 597 33.87 -29.00 -8.83
CA ASP A 597 33.79 -29.56 -10.18
C ASP A 597 34.96 -29.08 -11.05
N ARG A 598 35.32 -27.79 -10.94
CA ARG A 598 36.49 -27.22 -11.63
C ARG A 598 37.78 -27.86 -11.15
N GLN A 599 37.95 -28.05 -9.83
CA GLN A 599 39.13 -28.72 -9.28
C GLN A 599 39.21 -30.18 -9.71
N HIS A 600 38.08 -30.88 -9.74
CA HIS A 600 38.00 -32.25 -10.23
C HIS A 600 38.39 -32.33 -11.72
N GLN A 601 37.88 -31.41 -12.55
CA GLN A 601 38.27 -31.32 -13.97
C GLN A 601 39.76 -31.01 -14.16
N LEU A 602 40.33 -30.11 -13.35
CA LEU A 602 41.76 -29.79 -13.38
C LEU A 602 42.61 -31.00 -12.98
N ARG A 603 42.22 -31.75 -11.94
CA ARG A 603 42.91 -33.00 -11.55
C ARG A 603 42.86 -34.03 -12.68
N GLN A 604 41.70 -34.26 -13.28
CA GLN A 604 41.57 -35.18 -14.42
C GLN A 604 42.43 -34.74 -15.62
N ALA A 605 42.53 -33.44 -15.88
CA ALA A 605 43.39 -32.91 -16.94
C ALA A 605 44.88 -33.11 -16.62
N GLN A 606 45.29 -32.91 -15.35
CA GLN A 606 46.65 -33.16 -14.88
C GLN A 606 47.01 -34.65 -14.97
N GLU A 607 46.15 -35.55 -14.50
CA GLU A 607 46.35 -37.00 -14.59
C GLU A 607 46.54 -37.44 -16.06
N ARG A 608 45.70 -36.95 -16.98
CA ARG A 608 45.85 -37.24 -18.41
C ARG A 608 47.16 -36.69 -18.99
N ALA A 609 47.61 -35.50 -18.56
CA ALA A 609 48.88 -34.94 -19.00
C ALA A 609 50.08 -35.74 -18.44
N GLU A 610 49.99 -36.22 -17.20
CA GLU A 610 50.99 -37.11 -16.59
C GLU A 610 51.04 -38.46 -17.31
N GLU A 611 49.89 -39.08 -17.61
CA GLU A 611 49.83 -40.31 -18.41
C GLU A 611 50.46 -40.12 -19.80
N GLN A 612 50.17 -39.00 -20.47
CA GLN A 612 50.77 -38.69 -21.77
C GLN A 612 52.29 -38.49 -21.69
N THR A 613 52.78 -37.78 -20.67
CA THR A 613 54.22 -37.56 -20.50
C THR A 613 54.95 -38.85 -20.10
N GLN A 614 54.34 -39.71 -19.28
CA GLN A 614 54.86 -41.04 -18.96
C GLN A 614 54.92 -41.92 -20.21
N ALA A 615 53.86 -41.95 -21.02
CA ALA A 615 53.85 -42.69 -22.29
C ALA A 615 54.93 -42.19 -23.26
N ALA A 616 55.08 -40.86 -23.40
CA ALA A 616 56.13 -40.26 -24.22
C ALA A 616 57.55 -40.60 -23.72
N ASN A 617 57.76 -40.62 -22.40
CA ASN A 617 59.03 -41.00 -21.79
C ASN A 617 59.34 -42.49 -21.97
N GLN A 618 58.33 -43.37 -21.89
CA GLN A 618 58.51 -44.79 -22.20
C GLN A 618 58.92 -45.01 -23.66
N LEU A 619 58.31 -44.28 -24.60
CA LEU A 619 58.69 -44.31 -26.02
C LEU A 619 60.13 -43.80 -26.25
N ARG A 620 60.51 -42.68 -25.62
CA ARG A 620 61.90 -42.16 -25.68
C ARG A 620 62.91 -43.16 -25.13
N ARG A 621 62.64 -43.80 -24.00
CA ARG A 621 63.53 -44.82 -23.41
C ARG A 621 63.70 -46.02 -24.34
N ARG A 622 62.63 -46.49 -24.98
CA ARG A 622 62.70 -47.57 -25.98
C ARG A 622 63.53 -47.15 -27.19
N ALA A 623 63.36 -45.93 -27.69
CA ALA A 623 64.14 -45.40 -28.82
C ALA A 623 65.65 -45.29 -28.49
N ILE A 624 66.01 -44.82 -27.28
CA ILE A 624 67.41 -44.76 -26.83
C ILE A 624 68.01 -46.16 -26.69
N TRP A 625 67.27 -47.12 -26.13
CA TRP A 625 67.72 -48.51 -26.05
C TRP A 625 67.96 -49.15 -27.43
N LEU A 626 67.06 -48.92 -28.38
CA LEU A 626 67.22 -49.40 -29.75
C LEU A 626 68.41 -48.72 -30.46
N GLY A 627 68.59 -47.42 -30.28
CA GLY A 627 69.72 -46.68 -30.84
C GLY A 627 71.07 -47.14 -30.27
N THR A 628 71.17 -47.35 -28.96
CA THR A 628 72.39 -47.87 -28.30
C THR A 628 72.71 -49.30 -28.73
N ALA A 629 71.70 -50.17 -28.87
CA ALA A 629 71.89 -51.52 -29.40
C ALA A 629 72.42 -51.52 -30.84
N LEU A 630 71.94 -50.61 -31.70
CA LEU A 630 72.43 -50.44 -33.07
C LEU A 630 73.89 -49.98 -33.11
N VAL A 631 74.27 -49.03 -32.26
CA VAL A 631 75.66 -48.56 -32.16
C VAL A 631 76.59 -49.67 -31.69
N LEU A 632 76.19 -50.45 -30.68
CA LEU A 632 76.97 -51.61 -30.22
C LEU A 632 77.12 -52.68 -31.30
N LEU A 633 76.06 -52.93 -32.08
CA LEU A 633 76.12 -53.84 -33.23
C LEU A 633 77.12 -53.36 -34.28
N LEU A 634 77.08 -52.07 -34.65
CA LEU A 634 78.02 -51.47 -35.59
C LEU A 634 79.46 -51.55 -35.07
N LEU A 635 79.67 -51.29 -33.78
CA LEU A 635 81.00 -51.40 -33.17
C LEU A 635 81.50 -52.85 -33.22
N ALA A 636 80.64 -53.83 -32.93
CA ALA A 636 80.96 -55.25 -33.02
C ALA A 636 81.34 -55.67 -34.45
N ILE A 637 80.62 -55.18 -35.46
CA ILE A 637 80.92 -55.41 -36.88
C ILE A 637 82.29 -54.80 -37.24
N ILE A 638 82.58 -53.57 -36.83
CA ILE A 638 83.88 -52.92 -37.07
C ILE A 638 85.02 -53.71 -36.41
N THR A 639 84.83 -54.16 -35.16
CA THR A 639 85.84 -54.98 -34.48
C THR A 639 86.04 -56.35 -35.16
N ALA A 640 84.98 -56.97 -35.67
CA ALA A 640 85.07 -58.23 -36.41
C ALA A 640 85.84 -58.07 -37.74
N ILE A 641 85.59 -56.97 -38.46
CA ILE A 641 86.33 -56.63 -39.68
C ILE A 641 87.82 -56.41 -39.37
N GLY A 642 88.13 -55.66 -38.29
CA GLY A 642 89.51 -55.42 -37.85
C GLY A 642 90.26 -56.70 -37.48
N PHE A 643 89.60 -57.61 -36.76
CA PHE A 643 90.17 -58.93 -36.44
C PHE A 643 90.39 -59.80 -37.68
N GLY A 644 89.46 -59.77 -38.65
CA GLY A 644 89.62 -60.48 -39.93
C GLY A 644 90.82 -60.00 -40.74
N MET A 645 91.04 -58.68 -40.82
CA MET A 645 92.20 -58.11 -41.53
C MET A 645 93.54 -58.46 -40.85
N SER A 646 93.59 -58.47 -39.52
CA SER A 646 94.79 -58.86 -38.75
C SER A 646 95.14 -60.35 -38.89
N ALA A 647 94.13 -61.23 -38.94
CA ALA A 647 94.34 -62.65 -39.19
C ALA A 647 94.94 -62.90 -40.59
N GLN A 648 94.51 -62.14 -41.59
CA GLN A 648 95.01 -62.26 -42.96
C GLN A 648 96.45 -61.77 -43.12
N SER A 649 96.84 -60.69 -42.44
CA SER A 649 98.25 -60.25 -42.42
C SER A 649 99.16 -61.27 -41.73
N ASN A 650 98.69 -61.91 -40.66
CA ASN A 650 99.47 -62.92 -39.93
C ASN A 650 99.73 -64.17 -40.77
N LEU A 651 98.75 -64.60 -41.58
CA LEU A 651 98.92 -65.72 -42.52
C LEU A 651 99.95 -65.43 -43.61
N GLN A 652 100.03 -64.20 -44.11
CA GLN A 652 101.05 -63.80 -45.09
C GLN A 652 102.47 -63.82 -44.47
N THR A 653 102.64 -63.32 -43.25
CA THR A 653 103.94 -63.40 -42.54
C THR A 653 104.35 -64.83 -42.18
N ALA A 654 103.38 -65.74 -41.96
CA ALA A 654 103.67 -67.16 -41.71
C ALA A 654 104.16 -67.88 -42.97
N GLN A 655 103.63 -67.54 -44.16
CA GLN A 655 104.08 -68.12 -45.43
C GLN A 655 105.52 -67.72 -45.79
N VAL A 656 105.90 -66.45 -45.57
CA VAL A 656 107.27 -65.97 -45.82
C VAL A 656 108.28 -66.66 -44.90
N ARG A 657 107.94 -66.87 -43.62
CA ARG A 657 108.79 -67.61 -42.67
C ARG A 657 108.89 -69.10 -43.00
N ALA A 658 107.83 -69.72 -43.52
CA ALA A 658 107.86 -71.13 -43.94
C ALA A 658 108.79 -71.37 -45.15
N THR A 659 108.85 -70.43 -46.10
CA THR A 659 109.80 -70.49 -47.23
C THR A 659 111.26 -70.30 -46.78
N GLU A 660 111.50 -69.47 -45.77
CA GLU A 660 112.84 -69.24 -45.21
C GLU A 660 113.38 -70.47 -44.44
N VAL A 661 112.51 -71.15 -43.68
CA VAL A 661 112.88 -72.38 -42.94
C VAL A 661 113.14 -73.56 -43.89
N ALA A 662 112.37 -73.67 -44.99
CA ALA A 662 112.59 -74.71 -46.00
C ALA A 662 113.92 -74.53 -46.76
N ALA A 663 114.32 -73.28 -47.05
CA ALA A 663 115.60 -72.98 -47.69
C ALA A 663 116.80 -73.35 -46.78
N ASN A 664 116.70 -73.05 -45.48
CA ASN A 664 117.76 -73.34 -44.51
C ASN A 664 117.94 -74.85 -44.25
N LEU A 665 116.87 -75.65 -44.34
CA LEU A 665 116.94 -77.12 -44.18
C LEU A 665 117.63 -77.82 -45.37
N ALA A 666 117.47 -77.28 -46.58
CA ALA A 666 118.12 -77.81 -47.78
C ALA A 666 119.65 -77.62 -47.75
N THR A 667 120.14 -76.48 -47.23
CA THR A 667 121.57 -76.22 -47.02
C THR A 667 122.19 -77.09 -45.94
N ALA A 668 121.46 -77.41 -44.86
CA ALA A 668 121.96 -78.27 -43.79
C ALA A 668 122.13 -79.74 -44.23
N ASN A 669 121.22 -80.25 -45.05
CA ASN A 669 121.34 -81.61 -45.60
C ASN A 669 122.50 -81.76 -46.60
N HIS A 670 122.85 -80.70 -47.34
CA HIS A 670 123.96 -80.75 -48.31
C HIS A 670 125.34 -80.82 -47.64
N LEU A 671 125.48 -80.28 -46.42
CA LEU A 671 126.70 -80.39 -45.59
C LEU A 671 126.84 -81.77 -44.93
N ALA A 672 125.72 -82.37 -44.49
CA ALA A 672 125.73 -83.70 -43.84
C ALA A 672 126.10 -84.86 -44.79
N THR A 673 125.88 -84.73 -46.09
CA THR A 673 126.29 -85.73 -47.09
C THR A 673 127.78 -85.67 -47.42
N GLN A 674 128.43 -84.50 -47.32
CA GLN A 674 129.88 -84.38 -47.55
C GLN A 674 130.70 -84.97 -46.39
N GLU A 675 130.25 -84.86 -45.14
CA GLU A 675 130.93 -85.48 -43.99
C GLU A 675 130.87 -87.02 -44.01
N ARG A 676 129.84 -87.63 -44.60
CA ARG A 676 129.73 -89.11 -44.73
C ARG A 676 130.64 -89.69 -45.81
N LEU A 677 131.00 -88.92 -46.84
CA LEU A 677 131.94 -89.36 -47.88
C LEU A 677 133.40 -89.22 -47.39
N ALA A 678 133.73 -88.19 -46.62
CA ALA A 678 135.08 -88.01 -46.06
C ALA A 678 135.47 -89.04 -44.99
N ARG A 679 134.49 -89.64 -44.28
CA ARG A 679 134.74 -90.74 -43.31
C ARG A 679 134.89 -92.12 -43.97
N SER A 680 134.47 -92.29 -45.22
CA SER A 680 134.62 -93.56 -45.96
C SER A 680 136.01 -93.74 -46.57
N GLU A 681 136.78 -92.67 -46.78
CA GLU A 681 138.13 -92.73 -47.38
C GLU A 681 139.26 -92.81 -46.36
N ALA A 682 138.99 -92.55 -45.06
CA ALA A 682 139.99 -92.61 -44.00
C ALA A 682 140.21 -94.04 -43.42
N ASP A 683 139.20 -94.91 -43.47
CA ASP A 683 139.28 -96.26 -42.89
C ASP A 683 139.86 -97.33 -43.85
N ALA A 684 140.17 -96.98 -45.10
CA ALA A 684 140.77 -97.89 -46.08
C ALA A 684 142.31 -97.85 -46.16
N ASN A 685 142.97 -96.88 -45.51
CA ASN A 685 144.42 -96.63 -45.66
C ASN A 685 145.27 -96.94 -44.40
N LEU A 686 144.73 -97.68 -43.42
CA LEU A 686 145.44 -98.00 -42.16
C LEU A 686 145.49 -99.51 -41.87
N ALA A 687 145.85 -100.28 -42.89
CA ALA A 687 146.30 -101.66 -42.77
C ALA A 687 147.52 -101.90 -43.68
N THR A 688 148.64 -101.21 -43.43
CA THR A 688 149.97 -101.63 -43.94
C THR A 688 151.11 -100.86 -43.25
N SER A 689 152.04 -101.63 -42.66
CA SER A 689 153.24 -101.25 -41.87
C SER A 689 152.94 -100.90 -40.40
N GLU A 690 153.38 -101.64 -39.39
CA GLU A 690 154.44 -102.65 -39.29
C GLU A 690 154.09 -103.72 -38.24
N TYR A 691 154.51 -104.97 -38.50
CA TYR A 691 154.51 -106.06 -37.51
C TYR A 691 155.92 -106.18 -36.92
N ARG A 692 156.09 -105.79 -35.65
CA ARG A 692 156.96 -106.39 -34.63
C ARG A 692 156.84 -105.54 -33.36
N ALA A 693 156.37 -106.05 -32.21
CA ALA A 693 156.16 -107.42 -31.76
C ALA A 693 154.72 -107.66 -31.30
#